data_AF-A0A9W2YU71-F1
#
_entry.id   AF-A0A9W2YU71-F1
#
_cell.length_a   1.000
_cell.length_b   1.000
_cell.length_c   1.000
_cell.angle_alpha   90.00
_cell.angle_beta   90.00
_cell.angle_gamma   90.00
#
_symmetry.space_group_name_H-M   'P 1'
#
loop_
_entity.id
_entity.type
_entity.pdbx_description
1 polymer ?
#
loop_
_entity_poly.entity_id
_entity_poly.type
_entity_poly.pdbx_seq_one_letter_code
_entity_poly.pdbx_strand_id
1 'polypeptide(L)'
;MSPSAFRSRSNIRSRSYTTNDLKFTFIYIMMMVSCLSQNVHNLQSDSDLSDTKLSGAVDLANKIYKNTGANKNNKNITVNASNLDLETANLNFNLSTSIVSNCSFGTTYSDYVNISQQIIFIYNYLEENKTTAVRVTVKSSNATEAFPTMFVARQQEGILSWQIPFEIGSSYSFWSVSRTLCPIDKSKKKTISKSQLIYITVSSMWEHNVHFTLTTNRVTDFELEHDKPRTFHLSVWQPTYFMYTFPENVSTILLKVTSASHICMTVSVQNIKCPVFDLETNVEFEGKHQTMTTQAAMFLEKDDFKEMNGFYVVFIVKPSNEVCEGYLQQTVIGPSNETDSKKTVTVEIKGTISGSQYLSAILGAIGFYLIFYVIAFIIGIVFAGCGLHKGLDELTQEEIEQSCYLFERSMENVLATPGNERRSISSQPNESYGSICASTESSGDNILSPATSMNQIECSNSSDSLDESSIDFLHDASIEKEIVRTKTALFVSDLARKKRKKLAKSYRLYHWNLITIAIFYGLPVVQLVITYQRVLTSTGNQDLCYYNFACSHPLENYLSSFNNVFSNIGYIMLGLLFIVIVYRRDVLHKKILRKHGKLEKLYGIPQHFGLFYAMGLALFMEGIMSACYHVCPNYTNFQFDTSFMYIIACLNMLKIYQSRHPDINAKAHTAYFSMAVIIFIAVLGVVYGTNIFWILYALIHMLVTLVLTAQVYYMGRWNIDCNIFRRIWRLVITEGRKCTNPVYPSRFTLLLIGNIINWVFALYGAIKQPSDFATYLLAIFIGNLLLYCIFYIIMKLLYKEHLNWLVKIVICTSVITWAGSLYFFFQNLTSWSETPAGSRSGNRECILLDFYDHHDVWHFLSAISLFFSFMILLLLDDDLSHVRRDKIPVF
;
A
#
# COMPACT_ATOMS: atom_id res chain seq x y z
N MET A 1 -69.18 -3.32 8.10
CA MET A 1 -69.63 -3.11 9.49
C MET A 1 -68.50 -3.52 10.43
N SER A 2 -67.77 -2.53 10.95
CA SER A 2 -66.94 -2.63 12.16
C SER A 2 -67.86 -2.50 13.40
N PRO A 3 -67.45 -2.80 14.66
CA PRO A 3 -66.33 -2.10 15.35
C PRO A 3 -65.47 -2.98 16.34
N SER A 4 -64.14 -2.80 16.37
CA SER A 4 -63.31 -2.13 17.41
C SER A 4 -63.10 -2.93 18.73
N ALA A 5 -61.88 -3.44 19.01
CA ALA A 5 -60.76 -2.83 19.78
C ALA A 5 -60.94 -2.92 21.32
N PHE A 6 -59.96 -3.16 22.22
CA PHE A 6 -58.64 -2.53 22.40
C PHE A 6 -57.86 -3.17 23.61
N ARG A 7 -56.50 -3.15 23.55
CA ARG A 7 -55.46 -3.02 24.64
C ARG A 7 -54.93 -4.20 25.52
N SER A 8 -53.63 -4.47 25.30
CA SER A 8 -52.46 -4.29 26.24
C SER A 8 -52.27 -5.17 27.50
N ARG A 9 -51.22 -6.02 27.49
CA ARG A 9 -50.02 -5.95 28.38
C ARG A 9 -49.05 -7.09 28.06
N SER A 10 -47.84 -6.78 27.58
CA SER A 10 -46.70 -7.72 27.51
C SER A 10 -45.65 -7.35 28.55
N ASN A 11 -45.48 -8.22 29.55
CA ASN A 11 -44.34 -8.21 30.47
C ASN A 11 -43.18 -8.97 29.81
N ILE A 12 -42.16 -8.25 29.35
CA ILE A 12 -40.87 -8.86 28.96
C ILE A 12 -39.91 -8.71 30.14
N ARG A 13 -39.59 -9.85 30.76
CA ARG A 13 -38.53 -9.99 31.77
C ARG A 13 -37.24 -10.31 31.00
N SER A 14 -36.28 -9.39 31.00
CA SER A 14 -34.96 -9.56 30.40
C SER A 14 -34.14 -10.58 31.21
N ARG A 15 -33.78 -11.70 30.57
CA ARG A 15 -32.83 -12.68 31.11
C ARG A 15 -31.44 -12.33 30.56
N SER A 16 -30.47 -12.20 31.46
CA SER A 16 -29.06 -11.95 31.15
C SER A 16 -28.41 -13.17 30.50
N TYR A 17 -27.78 -13.00 29.35
CA TYR A 17 -26.95 -14.04 28.73
C TYR A 17 -25.54 -14.02 29.33
N THR A 18 -25.06 -15.18 29.78
CA THR A 18 -23.72 -15.42 30.31
C THR A 18 -22.70 -15.68 29.20
N THR A 19 -21.45 -15.33 29.47
CA THR A 19 -20.25 -15.37 28.58
C THR A 19 -19.87 -16.72 27.97
N ASN A 20 -20.61 -17.80 28.25
CA ASN A 20 -20.36 -19.12 27.67
C ASN A 20 -21.12 -19.38 26.35
N ASP A 21 -22.17 -18.61 26.05
CA ASP A 21 -22.93 -18.76 24.79
C ASP A 21 -22.20 -18.15 23.58
N LEU A 22 -21.27 -17.21 23.79
CA LEU A 22 -20.44 -16.66 22.71
C LEU A 22 -19.38 -17.64 22.19
N LYS A 23 -19.00 -18.67 22.96
CA LYS A 23 -18.04 -19.69 22.50
C LYS A 23 -18.67 -20.68 21.53
N PHE A 24 -19.94 -21.03 21.73
CA PHE A 24 -20.66 -21.95 20.84
C PHE A 24 -21.04 -21.30 19.52
N THR A 25 -21.41 -20.02 19.51
CA THR A 25 -21.69 -19.27 18.27
C THR A 25 -20.42 -19.07 17.43
N PHE A 26 -19.25 -18.93 18.07
CA PHE A 26 -17.97 -18.81 17.35
C PHE A 26 -17.51 -20.13 16.71
N ILE A 27 -17.81 -21.28 17.34
CA ILE A 27 -17.52 -22.61 16.78
C ILE A 27 -18.49 -22.95 15.64
N TYR A 28 -19.77 -22.58 15.75
CA TYR A 28 -20.76 -22.82 14.70
C TYR A 28 -20.52 -21.95 13.45
N ILE A 29 -20.03 -20.71 13.64
CA ILE A 29 -19.60 -19.83 12.54
C ILE A 29 -18.29 -20.34 11.91
N MET A 30 -17.34 -20.85 12.70
CA MET A 30 -16.12 -21.47 12.16
C MET A 30 -16.37 -22.80 11.44
N MET A 31 -17.37 -23.59 11.86
CA MET A 31 -17.81 -24.79 11.13
C MET A 31 -18.58 -24.43 9.84
N MET A 32 -19.39 -23.37 9.84
CA MET A 32 -20.01 -22.84 8.61
C MET A 32 -18.97 -22.30 7.62
N VAL A 33 -17.94 -21.61 8.09
CA VAL A 33 -16.84 -21.09 7.25
C VAL A 33 -15.93 -22.23 6.75
N SER A 34 -15.75 -23.30 7.53
CA SER A 34 -15.03 -24.50 7.07
C SER A 34 -15.85 -25.32 6.06
N CYS A 35 -17.17 -25.38 6.20
CA CYS A 35 -18.08 -26.04 5.25
C CYS A 35 -18.24 -25.24 3.94
N LEU A 36 -18.15 -23.90 4.00
CA LEU A 36 -18.05 -23.03 2.83
C LEU A 36 -16.67 -23.06 2.18
N SER A 37 -15.60 -23.37 2.92
CA SER A 37 -14.24 -23.56 2.38
C SER A 37 -14.05 -24.93 1.71
N GLN A 38 -14.82 -25.96 2.10
CA GLN A 38 -14.75 -27.30 1.48
C GLN A 38 -15.62 -27.44 0.22
N ASN A 39 -16.59 -26.56 0.00
CA ASN A 39 -17.37 -26.50 -1.25
C ASN A 39 -16.72 -25.66 -2.36
N VAL A 40 -15.53 -25.09 -2.13
CA VAL A 40 -14.74 -24.41 -3.16
C VAL A 40 -13.69 -25.35 -3.80
N HIS A 41 -13.51 -26.56 -3.25
CA HIS A 41 -12.57 -27.55 -3.78
C HIS A 41 -13.21 -28.68 -4.63
N ASN A 42 -14.52 -28.62 -4.89
CA ASN A 42 -15.25 -29.60 -5.73
C ASN A 42 -15.94 -28.99 -6.97
N LEU A 43 -15.49 -27.83 -7.43
CA LEU A 43 -15.92 -27.23 -8.70
C LEU A 43 -14.78 -27.27 -9.71
N GLN A 44 -14.27 -28.47 -10.00
CA GLN A 44 -13.40 -28.70 -11.15
C GLN A 44 -13.52 -30.13 -11.68
N SER A 45 -14.74 -30.51 -12.04
CA SER A 45 -15.03 -31.54 -13.05
C SER A 45 -16.51 -31.47 -13.39
N ASP A 46 -16.86 -30.71 -14.42
CA ASP A 46 -18.07 -30.90 -15.23
C ASP A 46 -17.98 -30.00 -16.45
N SER A 47 -17.28 -30.51 -17.46
CA SER A 47 -17.33 -30.01 -18.82
C SER A 47 -18.39 -30.81 -19.56
N ASP A 48 -19.66 -30.41 -19.47
CA ASP A 48 -20.73 -30.84 -20.38
C ASP A 48 -21.83 -29.77 -20.41
N LEU A 49 -21.56 -28.69 -21.15
CA LEU A 49 -22.58 -27.70 -21.49
C LEU A 49 -22.30 -27.05 -22.85
N SER A 50 -22.34 -27.86 -23.91
CA SER A 50 -22.36 -27.35 -25.30
C SER A 50 -23.28 -28.13 -26.26
N ASP A 51 -24.28 -28.86 -25.78
CA ASP A 51 -25.16 -29.66 -26.67
C ASP A 51 -26.65 -29.27 -26.70
N THR A 52 -27.07 -28.20 -26.02
CA THR A 52 -28.50 -27.80 -25.96
C THR A 52 -28.89 -26.61 -26.86
N LYS A 53 -28.08 -26.27 -27.87
CA LYS A 53 -28.49 -25.34 -28.95
C LYS A 53 -28.41 -25.91 -30.37
N LEU A 54 -27.99 -27.17 -30.53
CA LEU A 54 -27.95 -27.85 -31.85
C LEU A 54 -29.15 -28.78 -32.11
N SER A 55 -29.98 -29.06 -31.10
CA SER A 55 -31.18 -29.91 -31.26
C SER A 55 -32.40 -29.18 -31.84
N GLY A 56 -32.45 -27.85 -31.78
CA GLY A 56 -33.59 -27.07 -32.30
C GLY A 56 -33.52 -26.78 -33.81
N ALA A 57 -32.33 -26.78 -34.40
CA ALA A 57 -32.12 -26.51 -35.83
C ALA A 57 -32.35 -27.76 -36.70
N VAL A 58 -32.07 -28.96 -36.16
CA VAL A 58 -32.25 -30.24 -36.86
C VAL A 58 -33.73 -30.64 -36.93
N ASP A 59 -34.54 -30.27 -35.92
CA ASP A 59 -35.98 -30.53 -35.93
C ASP A 59 -36.76 -29.65 -36.92
N LEU A 60 -36.26 -28.45 -37.24
CA LEU A 60 -36.85 -27.58 -38.25
C LEU A 60 -36.53 -28.08 -39.67
N ALA A 61 -35.32 -28.58 -39.90
CA ALA A 61 -34.92 -29.18 -41.19
C ALA A 61 -35.68 -30.49 -41.48
N ASN A 62 -35.90 -31.32 -40.45
CA ASN A 62 -36.67 -32.57 -40.59
C ASN A 62 -38.18 -32.35 -40.80
N LYS A 63 -38.72 -31.20 -40.38
CA LYS A 63 -40.13 -30.84 -40.61
C LYS A 63 -40.39 -30.33 -42.03
N ILE A 64 -39.39 -29.71 -42.65
CA ILE A 64 -39.46 -29.26 -44.05
C ILE A 64 -39.32 -30.46 -45.01
N TYR A 65 -38.47 -31.44 -44.67
CA TYR A 65 -38.23 -32.62 -45.50
C TYR A 65 -39.40 -33.63 -45.51
N LYS A 66 -40.27 -33.62 -44.49
CA LYS A 66 -41.44 -34.53 -44.41
C LYS A 66 -42.69 -34.08 -45.15
N ASN A 67 -42.74 -32.83 -45.65
CA ASN A 67 -43.94 -32.26 -46.30
C ASN A 67 -43.92 -32.25 -47.84
N THR A 68 -42.88 -32.79 -48.47
CA THR A 68 -42.84 -32.97 -49.93
C THR A 68 -42.98 -34.45 -50.27
N GLY A 69 -44.23 -34.87 -50.47
CA GLY A 69 -44.55 -36.23 -50.87
C GLY A 69 -44.12 -36.53 -52.31
N ALA A 70 -43.38 -37.61 -52.51
CA ALA A 70 -43.39 -38.37 -53.77
C ALA A 70 -42.93 -39.82 -53.52
N ASN A 71 -43.71 -40.74 -54.06
CA ASN A 71 -43.68 -42.19 -53.85
C ASN A 71 -42.36 -42.87 -54.24
N LYS A 72 -41.99 -43.88 -53.43
CA LYS A 72 -41.12 -45.00 -53.82
C LYS A 72 -41.74 -45.77 -54.97
N ASN A 73 -40.98 -46.09 -56.02
CA ASN A 73 -40.87 -47.46 -56.57
C ASN A 73 -39.83 -47.58 -57.71
N ASN A 74 -39.09 -48.70 -57.64
CA ASN A 74 -38.39 -49.45 -58.69
C ASN A 74 -37.00 -49.02 -59.24
N LYS A 75 -36.01 -49.82 -58.81
CA LYS A 75 -34.96 -50.57 -59.56
C LYS A 75 -34.12 -49.88 -60.66
N ASN A 76 -32.81 -49.90 -60.39
CA ASN A 76 -31.63 -50.02 -61.27
C ASN A 76 -31.82 -49.74 -62.76
N ILE A 77 -31.28 -48.60 -63.22
CA ILE A 77 -30.71 -48.44 -64.55
C ILE A 77 -29.48 -47.52 -64.46
N THR A 78 -28.30 -48.04 -64.78
CA THR A 78 -27.15 -47.26 -65.26
C THR A 78 -27.49 -46.72 -66.65
N VAL A 79 -27.55 -45.39 -66.81
CA VAL A 79 -27.59 -44.72 -68.13
C VAL A 79 -26.57 -43.59 -68.15
N ASN A 80 -25.76 -43.61 -69.21
CA ASN A 80 -24.84 -42.59 -69.66
C ASN A 80 -25.48 -41.20 -69.66
N ALA A 81 -24.77 -40.22 -69.12
CA ALA A 81 -25.06 -38.81 -69.33
C ALA A 81 -24.52 -38.37 -70.71
N SER A 82 -25.24 -38.75 -71.77
CA SER A 82 -25.19 -38.07 -73.06
C SER A 82 -26.60 -37.61 -73.38
N ASN A 83 -26.75 -36.28 -73.52
CA ASN A 83 -27.98 -35.52 -73.79
C ASN A 83 -28.79 -35.12 -72.54
N LEU A 84 -28.36 -34.00 -71.94
CA LEU A 84 -29.32 -33.02 -71.44
C LEU A 84 -29.00 -31.70 -72.15
N ASP A 85 -29.89 -31.29 -73.06
CA ASP A 85 -29.89 -29.97 -73.66
C ASP A 85 -30.05 -28.93 -72.54
N LEU A 86 -28.94 -28.26 -72.21
CA LEU A 86 -28.97 -27.02 -71.45
C LEU A 86 -28.89 -25.90 -72.47
N GLU A 87 -29.98 -25.14 -72.60
CA GLU A 87 -29.97 -23.83 -73.23
C GLU A 87 -28.75 -23.04 -72.72
N THR A 88 -27.89 -22.66 -73.66
CA THR A 88 -26.79 -21.74 -73.46
C THR A 88 -27.33 -20.37 -73.04
N ALA A 89 -27.65 -20.23 -71.76
CA ALA A 89 -27.48 -18.95 -71.09
C ALA A 89 -25.96 -18.74 -70.99
N ASN A 90 -25.41 -17.87 -71.84
CA ASN A 90 -24.07 -17.32 -71.69
C ASN A 90 -24.00 -16.54 -70.36
N LEU A 91 -23.89 -17.25 -69.24
CA LEU A 91 -23.32 -16.73 -68.01
C LEU A 91 -21.82 -16.68 -68.26
N ASN A 92 -21.35 -15.56 -68.81
CA ASN A 92 -19.95 -15.17 -68.74
C ASN A 92 -19.56 -15.05 -67.26
N PHE A 93 -19.18 -16.16 -66.63
CA PHE A 93 -18.34 -16.08 -65.45
C PHE A 93 -17.02 -15.46 -65.93
N ASN A 94 -16.79 -14.19 -65.59
CA ASN A 94 -15.47 -13.60 -65.64
C ASN A 94 -14.58 -14.42 -64.69
N LEU A 95 -13.98 -15.50 -65.21
CA LEU A 95 -12.99 -16.27 -64.46
C LEU A 95 -11.84 -15.33 -64.17
N SER A 96 -11.59 -15.06 -62.89
CA SER A 96 -10.40 -14.35 -62.46
C SER A 96 -9.16 -15.11 -62.94
N THR A 97 -8.41 -14.53 -63.87
CA THR A 97 -7.16 -15.10 -64.36
C THR A 97 -6.13 -15.09 -63.24
N SER A 98 -5.44 -16.22 -63.03
CA SER A 98 -4.38 -16.33 -62.02
C SER A 98 -3.02 -16.41 -62.71
N ILE A 99 -2.21 -15.38 -62.51
CA ILE A 99 -0.83 -15.35 -63.00
C ILE A 99 0.07 -15.96 -61.92
N VAL A 100 0.89 -16.94 -62.30
CA VAL A 100 1.81 -17.62 -61.37
C VAL A 100 3.24 -17.27 -61.73
N SER A 101 3.99 -16.76 -60.76
CA SER A 101 5.38 -16.31 -60.93
C SER A 101 6.30 -16.98 -59.91
N ASN A 102 7.39 -17.60 -60.38
CA ASN A 102 8.46 -18.11 -59.52
C ASN A 102 9.43 -16.97 -59.17
N CYS A 103 9.72 -16.81 -57.89
CA CYS A 103 10.37 -15.60 -57.37
C CYS A 103 11.59 -15.88 -56.50
N SER A 104 12.53 -14.94 -56.52
CA SER A 104 13.73 -14.93 -55.67
C SER A 104 13.53 -14.00 -54.47
N PHE A 105 14.19 -14.34 -53.36
CA PHE A 105 14.27 -13.47 -52.18
C PHE A 105 15.18 -12.26 -52.46
N GLY A 106 14.89 -11.11 -51.85
CA GLY A 106 15.70 -9.89 -52.03
C GLY A 106 15.32 -9.02 -53.23
N THR A 107 14.48 -9.54 -54.13
CA THR A 107 13.97 -8.80 -55.29
C THR A 107 12.59 -8.21 -55.01
N THR A 108 12.40 -6.95 -55.42
CA THR A 108 11.11 -6.26 -55.36
C THR A 108 10.35 -6.49 -56.67
N TYR A 109 9.16 -7.07 -56.57
CA TYR A 109 8.22 -7.25 -57.66
C TYR A 109 7.18 -6.13 -57.63
N SER A 110 6.86 -5.57 -58.80
CA SER A 110 5.90 -4.49 -58.96
C SER A 110 4.95 -4.84 -60.09
N ASP A 111 3.65 -4.86 -59.84
CA ASP A 111 2.63 -5.23 -60.83
C ASP A 111 1.27 -4.59 -60.49
N TYR A 112 0.23 -4.92 -61.26
CA TYR A 112 -1.14 -4.45 -61.10
C TYR A 112 -2.11 -5.61 -60.88
N VAL A 113 -3.10 -5.40 -60.01
CA VAL A 113 -4.23 -6.32 -59.81
C VAL A 113 -5.57 -5.60 -59.97
N ASN A 114 -6.61 -6.33 -60.34
CA ASN A 114 -8.00 -5.86 -60.45
C ASN A 114 -8.96 -7.05 -60.25
N ILE A 115 -10.27 -6.83 -60.38
CA ILE A 115 -11.30 -7.85 -60.18
C ILE A 115 -11.16 -9.08 -61.08
N SER A 116 -10.55 -8.96 -62.27
CA SER A 116 -10.40 -10.06 -63.23
C SER A 116 -9.02 -10.73 -63.20
N GLN A 117 -8.08 -10.23 -62.38
CA GLN A 117 -6.70 -10.71 -62.35
C GLN A 117 -6.14 -10.78 -60.92
N GLN A 118 -5.71 -11.98 -60.52
CA GLN A 118 -4.94 -12.22 -59.29
C GLN A 118 -3.54 -12.76 -59.62
N ILE A 119 -2.56 -12.49 -58.76
CA ILE A 119 -1.17 -12.90 -58.98
C ILE A 119 -0.69 -13.75 -57.79
N ILE A 120 -0.03 -14.87 -58.07
CA ILE A 120 0.52 -15.81 -57.10
C ILE A 120 2.04 -15.86 -57.25
N PHE A 121 2.75 -15.43 -56.21
CA PHE A 121 4.21 -15.46 -56.12
C PHE A 121 4.66 -16.69 -55.35
N ILE A 122 5.54 -17.51 -55.93
CA ILE A 122 6.06 -18.74 -55.33
C ILE A 122 7.52 -18.53 -54.93
N TYR A 123 7.81 -18.76 -53.65
CA TYR A 123 9.16 -18.71 -53.09
C TYR A 123 9.55 -20.09 -52.55
N ASN A 124 10.76 -20.53 -52.88
CA ASN A 124 11.35 -21.78 -52.38
C ASN A 124 12.66 -21.48 -51.64
N TYR A 125 12.82 -22.02 -50.44
CA TYR A 125 14.09 -21.98 -49.72
C TYR A 125 14.37 -23.28 -48.97
N LEU A 126 15.64 -23.48 -48.65
CA LEU A 126 16.09 -24.58 -47.80
C LEU A 126 16.29 -24.07 -46.39
N GLU A 127 15.70 -24.76 -45.42
CA GLU A 127 15.92 -24.48 -44.00
C GLU A 127 17.34 -24.93 -43.62
N GLU A 128 18.16 -24.00 -43.13
CA GLU A 128 19.52 -24.26 -42.64
C GLU A 128 19.52 -24.70 -41.16
N ASN A 129 20.70 -24.93 -40.57
CA ASN A 129 20.81 -25.30 -39.14
C ASN A 129 20.30 -24.19 -38.20
N LYS A 130 20.32 -22.92 -38.64
CA LYS A 130 19.76 -21.77 -37.91
C LYS A 130 18.32 -21.51 -38.37
N THR A 131 17.44 -21.14 -37.44
CA THR A 131 16.05 -20.83 -37.77
C THR A 131 15.97 -19.60 -38.67
N THR A 132 15.42 -19.79 -39.87
CA THR A 132 15.26 -18.72 -40.86
C THR A 132 13.82 -18.25 -40.87
N ALA A 133 13.59 -16.96 -40.61
CA ALA A 133 12.28 -16.35 -40.76
C ALA A 133 12.17 -15.63 -42.11
N VAL A 134 10.95 -15.50 -42.63
CA VAL A 134 10.69 -14.80 -43.90
C VAL A 134 9.89 -13.54 -43.61
N ARG A 135 10.40 -12.40 -44.09
CA ARG A 135 9.74 -11.10 -43.96
C ARG A 135 9.16 -10.66 -45.30
N VAL A 136 7.87 -10.34 -45.30
CA VAL A 136 7.12 -9.88 -46.47
C VAL A 136 6.80 -8.41 -46.28
N THR A 137 7.28 -7.57 -47.19
CA THR A 137 7.01 -6.13 -47.25
C THR A 137 6.17 -5.85 -48.48
N VAL A 138 5.02 -5.22 -48.27
CA VAL A 138 4.07 -4.88 -49.33
C VAL A 138 3.70 -3.41 -49.25
N LYS A 139 3.53 -2.79 -50.41
CA LYS A 139 3.08 -1.40 -50.53
C LYS A 139 2.15 -1.25 -51.72
N SER A 140 1.03 -0.58 -51.55
CA SER A 140 0.04 -0.30 -52.60
C SER A 140 -0.51 1.10 -52.35
N SER A 141 -0.05 2.11 -53.08
CA SER A 141 -0.44 3.51 -52.84
C SER A 141 -1.82 3.86 -53.38
N ASN A 142 -2.32 3.10 -54.34
CA ASN A 142 -3.58 3.40 -55.04
C ASN A 142 -4.77 2.64 -54.44
N ALA A 143 -4.55 1.77 -53.45
CA ALA A 143 -5.61 1.05 -52.76
C ALA A 143 -6.44 2.00 -51.89
N THR A 144 -7.75 1.74 -51.84
CA THR A 144 -8.73 2.51 -51.06
C THR A 144 -9.41 1.62 -50.03
N GLU A 145 -10.01 2.21 -49.00
CA GLU A 145 -10.73 1.47 -47.95
C GLU A 145 -11.93 0.69 -48.51
N ALA A 146 -12.61 1.23 -49.52
CA ALA A 146 -13.73 0.54 -50.19
C ALA A 146 -13.28 -0.66 -51.06
N PHE A 147 -12.08 -0.57 -51.64
CA PHE A 147 -11.51 -1.61 -52.50
C PHE A 147 -10.05 -1.89 -52.13
N PRO A 148 -9.81 -2.63 -51.03
CA PRO A 148 -8.45 -2.90 -50.58
C PRO A 148 -7.73 -3.88 -51.51
N THR A 149 -6.40 -3.86 -51.44
CA THR A 149 -5.54 -4.93 -51.97
C THR A 149 -5.33 -5.97 -50.88
N MET A 150 -5.76 -7.20 -51.13
CA MET A 150 -5.62 -8.33 -50.21
C MET A 150 -4.33 -9.09 -50.51
N PHE A 151 -3.56 -9.37 -49.45
CA PHE A 151 -2.38 -10.21 -49.48
C PHE A 151 -2.64 -11.46 -48.65
N VAL A 152 -2.37 -12.63 -49.22
CA VAL A 152 -2.53 -13.92 -48.54
C VAL A 152 -1.23 -14.70 -48.66
N ALA A 153 -0.51 -14.84 -47.55
CA ALA A 153 0.68 -15.66 -47.44
C ALA A 153 0.29 -17.05 -46.91
N ARG A 154 0.41 -18.07 -47.77
CA ARG A 154 0.24 -19.47 -47.40
C ARG A 154 1.60 -20.12 -47.18
N GLN A 155 1.78 -20.66 -45.99
CA GLN A 155 2.90 -21.50 -45.58
C GLN A 155 2.42 -22.93 -45.33
N GLN A 156 3.35 -23.85 -45.05
CA GLN A 156 3.05 -25.26 -44.74
C GLN A 156 2.00 -25.44 -43.62
N GLU A 157 2.06 -24.64 -42.56
CA GLU A 157 1.26 -24.85 -41.35
C GLU A 157 0.13 -23.82 -41.14
N GLY A 158 0.03 -22.83 -42.02
CA GLY A 158 -0.87 -21.71 -41.78
C GLY A 158 -1.01 -20.76 -42.95
N ILE A 159 -2.03 -19.92 -42.83
CA ILE A 159 -2.33 -18.86 -43.76
C ILE A 159 -2.36 -17.57 -42.96
N LEU A 160 -1.60 -16.58 -43.40
CA LEU A 160 -1.64 -15.23 -42.89
C LEU A 160 -2.18 -14.32 -43.98
N SER A 161 -3.24 -13.56 -43.70
CA SER A 161 -3.78 -12.59 -44.62
C SER A 161 -3.83 -11.19 -43.99
N TRP A 162 -3.66 -10.18 -44.82
CA TRP A 162 -3.81 -8.78 -44.43
C TRP A 162 -4.19 -7.94 -45.66
N GLN A 163 -4.69 -6.74 -45.42
CA GLN A 163 -5.16 -5.83 -46.45
C GLN A 163 -4.36 -4.52 -46.48
N ILE A 164 -4.33 -3.87 -47.64
CA ILE A 164 -3.84 -2.49 -47.81
C ILE A 164 -4.98 -1.65 -48.41
N PRO A 165 -5.32 -0.46 -47.86
CA PRO A 165 -4.71 0.16 -46.68
C PRO A 165 -4.90 -0.67 -45.41
N PHE A 166 -3.86 -0.70 -44.58
CA PHE A 166 -3.85 -1.42 -43.30
C PHE A 166 -4.37 -0.50 -42.20
N GLU A 167 -5.46 -0.91 -41.58
CA GLU A 167 -6.20 -0.10 -40.63
C GLU A 167 -5.89 -0.52 -39.19
N ILE A 168 -5.59 0.46 -38.34
CA ILE A 168 -5.49 0.29 -36.89
C ILE A 168 -6.55 1.17 -36.24
N GLY A 169 -7.60 0.52 -35.73
CA GLY A 169 -8.81 1.21 -35.29
C GLY A 169 -9.48 1.97 -36.44
N SER A 170 -10.23 3.02 -36.13
CA SER A 170 -10.93 3.85 -37.13
C SER A 170 -10.17 5.11 -37.55
N SER A 171 -8.90 5.25 -37.14
CA SER A 171 -8.19 6.54 -37.19
C SER A 171 -6.83 6.50 -37.90
N TYR A 172 -6.26 5.31 -38.14
CA TYR A 172 -4.92 5.18 -38.73
C TYR A 172 -4.93 4.18 -39.88
N SER A 173 -4.56 4.65 -41.07
CA SER A 173 -4.50 3.86 -42.31
C SER A 173 -3.09 3.93 -42.92
N PHE A 174 -2.52 2.77 -43.27
CA PHE A 174 -1.17 2.67 -43.81
C PHE A 174 -1.15 1.98 -45.18
N TRP A 175 -0.47 2.58 -46.17
CA TRP A 175 -0.35 2.03 -47.53
C TRP A 175 0.89 1.13 -47.73
N SER A 176 1.63 0.87 -46.66
CA SER A 176 2.82 0.01 -46.64
C SER A 176 2.82 -0.79 -45.35
N VAL A 177 3.07 -2.11 -45.42
CA VAL A 177 3.11 -3.01 -44.27
C VAL A 177 4.21 -4.04 -44.43
N SER A 178 4.88 -4.39 -43.34
CA SER A 178 5.88 -5.44 -43.31
C SER A 178 5.58 -6.45 -42.21
N ARG A 179 5.31 -7.71 -42.60
CA ARG A 179 4.96 -8.82 -41.70
C ARG A 179 6.06 -9.88 -41.70
N THR A 180 6.34 -10.47 -40.53
CA THR A 180 7.25 -11.62 -40.43
C THR A 180 6.43 -12.88 -40.34
N LEU A 181 6.63 -13.80 -41.28
CA LEU A 181 5.92 -15.07 -41.32
C LEU A 181 6.47 -16.04 -40.27
N CYS A 182 5.59 -16.84 -39.67
CA CYS A 182 5.97 -17.77 -38.61
C CYS A 182 6.97 -18.80 -39.16
N PRO A 183 8.16 -18.96 -38.55
CA PRO A 183 9.10 -19.99 -38.96
C PRO A 183 8.68 -21.37 -38.46
N ILE A 184 9.28 -22.41 -39.02
CA ILE A 184 8.96 -23.79 -38.65
C ILE A 184 9.64 -24.16 -37.35
N ASP A 185 8.86 -24.73 -36.44
CA ASP A 185 9.27 -25.23 -35.15
C ASP A 185 10.39 -26.30 -35.26
N LYS A 186 11.43 -26.18 -34.40
CA LYS A 186 12.52 -27.15 -34.19
C LYS A 186 12.03 -28.60 -34.00
N SER A 187 10.92 -28.82 -33.29
CA SER A 187 10.37 -30.17 -33.08
C SER A 187 9.93 -30.82 -34.40
N LYS A 188 9.34 -30.02 -35.30
CA LYS A 188 8.82 -30.42 -36.60
C LYS A 188 9.84 -30.36 -37.73
N LYS A 189 10.95 -29.61 -37.55
CA LYS A 189 12.14 -29.69 -38.43
C LYS A 189 12.69 -31.13 -38.54
N LYS A 190 12.41 -31.99 -37.57
CA LYS A 190 12.77 -33.42 -37.60
C LYS A 190 11.90 -34.26 -38.53
N THR A 191 10.69 -33.78 -38.86
CA THR A 191 9.63 -34.54 -39.54
C THR A 191 9.28 -33.97 -40.92
N ILE A 192 9.51 -32.67 -41.15
CA ILE A 192 9.18 -31.96 -42.41
C ILE A 192 10.41 -31.92 -43.33
N SER A 193 10.17 -31.96 -44.66
CA SER A 193 11.21 -31.77 -45.68
C SER A 193 11.98 -30.46 -45.47
N LYS A 194 13.30 -30.46 -45.71
CA LYS A 194 14.14 -29.25 -45.62
C LYS A 194 13.75 -28.15 -46.61
N SER A 195 13.07 -28.50 -47.71
CA SER A 195 12.58 -27.52 -48.69
C SER A 195 11.22 -26.97 -48.27
N GLN A 196 11.16 -25.65 -48.16
CA GLN A 196 9.99 -24.90 -47.78
C GLN A 196 9.46 -24.09 -48.96
N LEU A 197 8.14 -23.98 -49.03
CA LEU A 197 7.41 -23.34 -50.13
C LEU A 197 6.43 -22.32 -49.55
N ILE A 198 6.56 -21.08 -49.99
CA ILE A 198 5.69 -19.99 -49.58
C ILE A 198 4.97 -19.47 -50.83
N TYR A 199 3.65 -19.36 -50.72
CA TYR A 199 2.81 -18.77 -51.76
C TYR A 199 2.26 -17.45 -51.24
N ILE A 200 2.49 -16.36 -51.98
CA ILE A 200 1.91 -15.06 -51.67
C ILE A 200 0.94 -14.71 -52.80
N THR A 201 -0.35 -14.68 -52.49
CA THR A 201 -1.39 -14.27 -53.44
C THR A 201 -1.74 -12.80 -53.22
N VAL A 202 -1.86 -12.05 -54.32
CA VAL A 202 -2.28 -10.65 -54.35
C VAL A 202 -3.55 -10.54 -55.19
N SER A 203 -4.56 -9.88 -54.65
CA SER A 203 -5.87 -9.70 -55.31
C SER A 203 -6.54 -8.40 -54.88
N SER A 204 -7.38 -7.82 -55.74
CA SER A 204 -8.27 -6.70 -55.38
C SER A 204 -9.62 -6.86 -56.05
N MET A 205 -10.67 -6.36 -55.42
CA MET A 205 -12.04 -6.37 -55.98
C MET A 205 -12.36 -5.11 -56.79
N TRP A 206 -11.38 -4.25 -57.03
CA TRP A 206 -11.58 -3.02 -57.80
C TRP A 206 -11.62 -3.29 -59.31
N GLU A 207 -12.46 -2.56 -60.05
CA GLU A 207 -12.53 -2.62 -61.51
C GLU A 207 -11.31 -1.98 -62.19
N HIS A 208 -10.63 -1.05 -61.50
CA HIS A 208 -9.44 -0.38 -62.01
C HIS A 208 -8.15 -1.08 -61.55
N ASN A 209 -7.08 -0.88 -62.31
CA ASN A 209 -5.77 -1.44 -62.01
C ASN A 209 -5.17 -0.82 -60.74
N VAL A 210 -4.97 -1.64 -59.71
CA VAL A 210 -4.35 -1.26 -58.44
C VAL A 210 -2.88 -1.63 -58.48
N HIS A 211 -2.01 -0.62 -58.42
CA HIS A 211 -0.57 -0.82 -58.38
C HIS A 211 -0.12 -1.32 -57.01
N PHE A 212 0.69 -2.38 -56.98
CA PHE A 212 1.31 -2.86 -55.75
C PHE A 212 2.79 -3.20 -55.96
N THR A 213 3.52 -3.23 -54.86
CA THR A 213 4.91 -3.70 -54.77
C THR A 213 5.02 -4.74 -53.65
N LEU A 214 5.75 -5.81 -53.91
CA LEU A 214 5.98 -6.95 -53.02
C LEU A 214 7.48 -7.23 -52.95
N THR A 215 8.03 -7.22 -51.74
CA THR A 215 9.42 -7.61 -51.47
C THR A 215 9.44 -8.67 -50.38
N THR A 216 10.10 -9.79 -50.65
CA THR A 216 10.20 -10.90 -49.69
C THR A 216 11.67 -11.16 -49.37
N ASN A 217 12.03 -11.06 -48.08
CA ASN A 217 13.40 -11.16 -47.60
C ASN A 217 13.55 -12.31 -46.58
N ARG A 218 14.73 -12.94 -46.56
CA ARG A 218 15.11 -13.90 -45.51
C ARG A 218 15.76 -13.14 -44.35
N VAL A 219 15.33 -13.44 -43.13
CA VAL A 219 15.91 -12.92 -41.89
C VAL A 219 16.83 -14.00 -41.32
N THR A 220 18.12 -13.88 -41.61
CA THR A 220 19.14 -14.90 -41.28
C THR A 220 19.59 -14.85 -39.81
N ASP A 221 19.38 -13.71 -39.14
CA ASP A 221 19.70 -13.45 -37.74
C ASP A 221 18.42 -13.46 -36.90
N PHE A 222 17.49 -14.41 -37.09
CA PHE A 222 16.20 -14.37 -36.39
C PHE A 222 16.27 -14.73 -34.89
N GLU A 223 17.31 -15.45 -34.46
CA GLU A 223 17.53 -15.83 -33.06
C GLU A 223 18.34 -14.76 -32.30
N LEU A 224 17.92 -14.43 -31.07
CA LEU A 224 18.66 -13.56 -30.15
C LEU A 224 19.78 -14.33 -29.45
N GLU A 225 20.97 -13.74 -29.40
CA GLU A 225 22.13 -14.30 -28.70
C GLU A 225 22.15 -13.88 -27.23
N HIS A 226 22.56 -14.79 -26.34
CA HIS A 226 22.70 -14.51 -24.90
C HIS A 226 23.84 -13.51 -24.65
N ASP A 227 23.64 -12.56 -23.72
CA ASP A 227 24.59 -11.49 -23.35
C ASP A 227 25.11 -10.63 -24.51
N LYS A 228 24.37 -10.56 -25.63
CA LYS A 228 24.72 -9.73 -26.78
C LYS A 228 23.58 -8.78 -27.15
N PRO A 229 23.80 -7.45 -27.07
CA PRO A 229 22.78 -6.50 -27.46
C PRO A 229 22.57 -6.52 -28.97
N ARG A 230 21.30 -6.37 -29.37
CA ARG A 230 20.90 -6.26 -30.77
C ARG A 230 20.05 -5.03 -30.98
N THR A 231 20.43 -4.22 -31.96
CA THR A 231 19.72 -2.98 -32.31
C THR A 231 19.00 -3.13 -33.64
N PHE A 232 17.76 -2.64 -33.71
CA PHE A 232 16.93 -2.65 -34.91
C PHE A 232 15.92 -1.50 -34.90
N HIS A 233 15.29 -1.25 -36.06
CA HIS A 233 14.30 -0.19 -36.22
C HIS A 233 12.90 -0.77 -36.33
N LEU A 234 11.95 -0.08 -35.73
CA LEU A 234 10.53 -0.41 -35.71
C LEU A 234 9.70 0.79 -36.17
N SER A 235 8.55 0.51 -36.77
CA SER A 235 7.49 1.49 -37.01
C SER A 235 6.15 0.80 -36.79
N VAL A 236 5.06 1.59 -36.76
CA VAL A 236 3.69 1.08 -36.54
C VAL A 236 3.31 0.02 -37.58
N TRP A 237 3.73 0.20 -38.84
CA TRP A 237 3.46 -0.73 -39.94
C TRP A 237 4.53 -1.81 -40.14
N GLN A 238 5.55 -1.85 -39.28
CA GLN A 238 6.65 -2.81 -39.31
C GLN A 238 6.81 -3.52 -37.95
N PRO A 239 5.78 -4.24 -37.45
CA PRO A 239 5.92 -5.06 -36.25
C PRO A 239 7.00 -6.12 -36.47
N THR A 240 7.80 -6.40 -35.46
CA THR A 240 8.93 -7.33 -35.57
C THR A 240 8.98 -8.19 -34.33
N TYR A 241 9.36 -9.46 -34.51
CA TYR A 241 9.61 -10.37 -33.41
C TYR A 241 10.86 -11.20 -33.68
N PHE A 242 11.46 -11.70 -32.61
CA PHE A 242 12.64 -12.56 -32.64
C PHE A 242 12.43 -13.78 -31.76
N MET A 243 13.20 -14.84 -32.02
CA MET A 243 13.17 -16.04 -31.19
C MET A 243 14.34 -16.05 -30.21
N TYR A 244 14.11 -16.58 -29.02
CA TYR A 244 15.17 -16.91 -28.08
C TYR A 244 15.03 -18.37 -27.63
N THR A 245 16.17 -19.06 -27.46
CA THR A 245 16.23 -20.41 -26.91
C THR A 245 17.16 -20.39 -25.70
N PHE A 246 16.73 -20.96 -24.58
CA PHE A 246 17.53 -21.03 -23.36
C PHE A 246 18.77 -21.91 -23.56
N PRO A 247 19.97 -21.42 -23.19
CA PRO A 247 21.16 -22.27 -23.06
C PRO A 247 20.96 -23.40 -22.02
N GLU A 248 21.77 -24.46 -22.08
CA GLU A 248 21.65 -25.61 -21.16
C GLU A 248 21.85 -25.23 -19.69
N ASN A 249 22.77 -24.29 -19.41
CA ASN A 249 23.16 -23.89 -18.06
C ASN A 249 22.38 -22.69 -17.49
N VAL A 250 21.34 -22.21 -18.18
CA VAL A 250 20.60 -20.99 -17.79
C VAL A 250 19.12 -21.33 -17.60
N SER A 251 18.63 -21.18 -16.37
CA SER A 251 17.22 -21.39 -15.99
C SER A 251 16.41 -20.09 -15.98
N THR A 252 17.06 -18.96 -15.72
CA THR A 252 16.41 -17.67 -15.49
C THR A 252 17.18 -16.56 -16.20
N ILE A 253 16.45 -15.62 -16.79
CA ILE A 253 17.03 -14.51 -17.56
C ILE A 253 16.28 -13.20 -17.30
N LEU A 254 16.95 -12.10 -17.60
CA LEU A 254 16.36 -10.77 -17.66
C LEU A 254 16.39 -10.28 -19.12
N LEU A 255 15.20 -10.12 -19.71
CA LEU A 255 15.03 -9.45 -21.00
C LEU A 255 15.03 -7.94 -20.76
N LYS A 256 16.03 -7.23 -21.27
CA LYS A 256 16.16 -5.77 -21.20
C LYS A 256 15.96 -5.15 -22.58
N VAL A 257 15.06 -4.19 -22.68
CA VAL A 257 14.76 -3.47 -23.92
C VAL A 257 14.94 -1.98 -23.66
N THR A 258 15.76 -1.30 -24.48
CA THR A 258 16.08 0.13 -24.33
C THR A 258 15.93 0.88 -25.65
N SER A 259 15.60 2.16 -25.56
CA SER A 259 15.39 3.06 -26.69
C SER A 259 15.68 4.50 -26.26
N ALA A 260 16.37 5.26 -27.12
CA ALA A 260 16.57 6.69 -26.93
C ALA A 260 15.32 7.53 -27.30
N SER A 261 14.39 6.96 -28.07
CA SER A 261 13.13 7.61 -28.45
C SER A 261 12.05 7.39 -27.40
N HIS A 262 11.19 8.38 -27.18
CA HIS A 262 10.03 8.34 -26.27
C HIS A 262 8.76 7.76 -26.89
N ILE A 263 8.77 7.39 -28.18
CA ILE A 263 7.60 6.81 -28.88
C ILE A 263 7.08 5.57 -28.13
N CYS A 264 5.77 5.49 -27.92
CA CYS A 264 5.14 4.40 -27.19
C CYS A 264 5.24 3.05 -27.93
N MET A 265 5.55 2.00 -27.18
CA MET A 265 5.73 0.65 -27.72
C MET A 265 5.28 -0.40 -26.71
N THR A 266 4.79 -1.54 -27.20
CA THR A 266 4.54 -2.75 -26.41
C THR A 266 5.58 -3.80 -26.73
N VAL A 267 6.16 -4.39 -25.69
CA VAL A 267 6.97 -5.61 -25.75
C VAL A 267 6.10 -6.75 -25.22
N SER A 268 6.06 -7.88 -25.93
CA SER A 268 5.35 -9.08 -25.50
C SER A 268 6.23 -10.32 -25.66
N VAL A 269 6.18 -11.22 -24.70
CA VAL A 269 6.91 -12.48 -24.68
C VAL A 269 5.90 -13.61 -24.75
N GLN A 270 5.90 -14.33 -25.86
CA GLN A 270 4.92 -15.36 -26.20
C GLN A 270 5.58 -16.72 -26.34
N ASN A 271 4.81 -17.79 -26.11
CA ASN A 271 5.28 -19.14 -26.41
C ASN A 271 5.61 -19.28 -27.90
N ILE A 272 6.50 -20.21 -28.26
CA ILE A 272 6.79 -20.51 -29.66
C ILE A 272 5.58 -21.25 -30.25
N LYS A 273 4.58 -20.50 -30.70
CA LYS A 273 3.34 -21.04 -31.28
C LYS A 273 2.89 -20.15 -32.43
N CYS A 274 2.33 -20.76 -33.47
CA CYS A 274 1.72 -20.05 -34.59
C CYS A 274 0.18 -20.15 -34.49
N PRO A 275 -0.59 -19.10 -34.81
CA PRO A 275 -0.13 -17.77 -35.24
C PRO A 275 0.50 -16.96 -34.09
N VAL A 276 1.48 -16.12 -34.41
CA VAL A 276 2.08 -15.18 -33.45
C VAL A 276 1.20 -13.93 -33.38
N PHE A 277 0.90 -13.45 -32.17
CA PHE A 277 0.17 -12.20 -31.98
C PHE A 277 1.10 -11.00 -32.07
N ASP A 278 1.28 -10.50 -33.30
CA ASP A 278 2.16 -9.41 -33.68
C ASP A 278 1.40 -8.16 -34.16
N LEU A 279 0.13 -8.03 -33.79
CA LEU A 279 -0.72 -6.87 -34.06
C LEU A 279 -1.09 -6.14 -32.77
N GLU A 280 -1.29 -4.83 -32.89
CA GLU A 280 -1.70 -3.97 -31.78
C GLU A 280 -2.96 -4.48 -31.07
N THR A 281 -3.92 -5.03 -31.83
CA THR A 281 -5.21 -5.51 -31.34
C THR A 281 -5.17 -6.88 -30.69
N ASN A 282 -4.07 -7.64 -30.83
CA ASN A 282 -4.01 -9.02 -30.34
C ASN A 282 -2.80 -9.36 -29.46
N VAL A 283 -1.76 -8.52 -29.43
CA VAL A 283 -0.51 -8.75 -28.71
C VAL A 283 -0.68 -8.96 -27.20
N GLU A 284 -1.80 -8.48 -26.64
CA GLU A 284 -2.13 -8.53 -25.21
C GLU A 284 -2.86 -9.84 -24.81
N PHE A 285 -3.29 -10.66 -25.78
CA PHE A 285 -4.05 -11.90 -25.51
C PHE A 285 -3.19 -13.11 -25.13
N GLU A 286 -1.88 -13.07 -25.38
CA GLU A 286 -0.98 -14.17 -25.05
C GLU A 286 0.34 -13.67 -24.47
N GLY A 287 0.86 -14.41 -23.50
CA GLY A 287 2.19 -14.18 -22.96
C GLY A 287 2.28 -12.99 -22.00
N LYS A 288 3.50 -12.68 -21.58
CA LYS A 288 3.79 -11.55 -20.68
C LYS A 288 4.03 -10.30 -21.53
N HIS A 289 3.38 -9.18 -21.21
CA HIS A 289 3.51 -7.95 -21.98
C HIS A 289 3.66 -6.72 -21.10
N GLN A 290 4.38 -5.72 -21.62
CA GLN A 290 4.63 -4.43 -20.98
C GLN A 290 4.61 -3.32 -22.03
N THR A 291 4.10 -2.16 -21.64
CA THR A 291 4.30 -0.91 -22.38
C THR A 291 5.62 -0.23 -22.00
N MET A 292 6.23 0.48 -22.95
CA MET A 292 7.45 1.25 -22.71
C MET A 292 7.53 2.50 -23.57
N THR A 293 8.17 3.53 -23.00
CA THR A 293 8.70 4.69 -23.74
C THR A 293 10.17 4.46 -24.01
N THR A 294 11.04 4.57 -23.01
CA THR A 294 12.50 4.47 -23.15
C THR A 294 13.05 3.10 -22.76
N GLN A 295 12.44 2.41 -21.78
CA GLN A 295 12.92 1.10 -21.34
C GLN A 295 11.80 0.17 -20.84
N ALA A 296 12.02 -1.14 -21.01
CA ALA A 296 11.27 -2.23 -20.41
C ALA A 296 12.23 -3.32 -19.94
N ALA A 297 11.82 -4.05 -18.90
CA ALA A 297 12.55 -5.20 -18.41
C ALA A 297 11.57 -6.28 -17.94
N MET A 298 11.86 -7.55 -18.28
CA MET A 298 11.03 -8.68 -17.88
C MET A 298 11.90 -9.83 -17.38
N PHE A 299 11.59 -10.34 -16.20
CA PHE A 299 12.15 -11.59 -15.72
C PHE A 299 11.40 -12.77 -16.35
N LEU A 300 12.16 -13.72 -16.90
CA LEU A 300 11.62 -14.90 -17.57
C LEU A 300 12.29 -16.15 -17.03
N GLU A 301 11.48 -17.15 -16.71
CA GLU A 301 11.94 -18.44 -16.21
C GLU A 301 11.74 -19.51 -17.30
N LYS A 302 12.72 -20.40 -17.45
CA LYS A 302 12.69 -21.49 -18.43
C LYS A 302 11.51 -22.42 -18.23
N ASP A 303 11.08 -22.59 -16.97
CA ASP A 303 9.92 -23.39 -16.59
C ASP A 303 8.59 -22.80 -17.07
N ASP A 304 8.53 -21.53 -17.46
CA ASP A 304 7.34 -20.96 -18.13
C ASP A 304 7.22 -21.48 -19.57
N PHE A 305 8.29 -22.04 -20.16
CA PHE A 305 8.42 -22.36 -21.59
C PHE A 305 8.82 -23.83 -21.86
N LYS A 306 8.25 -24.78 -21.09
CA LYS A 306 8.69 -26.20 -21.05
C LYS A 306 8.64 -26.96 -22.37
N GLU A 307 7.75 -26.60 -23.30
CA GLU A 307 7.58 -27.34 -24.56
C GLU A 307 8.81 -27.22 -25.48
N MET A 308 9.40 -26.01 -25.54
CA MET A 308 10.42 -25.66 -26.54
C MET A 308 11.73 -25.16 -25.95
N ASN A 309 11.77 -24.90 -24.63
CA ASN A 309 12.88 -24.19 -23.99
C ASN A 309 13.20 -22.88 -24.72
N GLY A 310 12.17 -22.15 -25.16
CA GLY A 310 12.32 -20.91 -25.92
C GLY A 310 10.99 -20.16 -26.09
N PHE A 311 11.09 -18.91 -26.53
CA PHE A 311 9.95 -17.99 -26.68
C PHE A 311 10.18 -17.01 -27.83
N TYR A 312 9.10 -16.36 -28.27
CA TYR A 312 9.15 -15.20 -29.16
C TYR A 312 9.08 -13.91 -28.35
N VAL A 313 9.89 -12.92 -28.73
CA VAL A 313 9.81 -11.54 -28.24
C VAL A 313 9.25 -10.68 -29.36
N VAL A 314 8.05 -10.15 -29.15
CA VAL A 314 7.29 -9.35 -30.10
C VAL A 314 7.39 -7.87 -29.72
N PHE A 315 7.65 -7.02 -30.71
CA PHE A 315 7.81 -5.58 -30.56
C PHE A 315 6.84 -4.84 -31.48
N ILE A 316 5.98 -4.00 -30.89
CA ILE A 316 4.93 -3.27 -31.60
C ILE A 316 4.95 -1.80 -31.18
N VAL A 317 5.17 -0.90 -32.14
CA VAL A 317 5.05 0.55 -31.91
C VAL A 317 3.56 0.92 -31.93
N LYS A 318 3.10 1.64 -30.91
CA LYS A 318 1.70 2.10 -30.84
C LYS A 318 1.52 3.35 -31.73
N PRO A 319 0.35 3.52 -32.37
CA PRO A 319 0.08 4.68 -33.23
C PRO A 319 -0.11 6.00 -32.45
N SER A 320 -0.35 5.91 -31.14
CA SER A 320 -0.49 7.07 -30.25
C SER A 320 0.33 6.84 -28.98
N ASN A 321 0.83 7.93 -28.40
CA ASN A 321 1.53 7.90 -27.11
C ASN A 321 0.58 7.89 -25.90
N GLU A 322 -0.74 7.94 -26.11
CA GLU A 322 -1.76 8.02 -25.05
C GLU A 322 -1.60 6.94 -23.96
N VAL A 323 -1.33 5.70 -24.35
CA VAL A 323 -1.15 4.58 -23.39
C VAL A 323 0.10 4.78 -22.53
N CYS A 324 1.15 5.40 -23.09
CA CYS A 324 2.42 5.58 -22.42
C CYS A 324 2.58 6.93 -21.69
N GLU A 325 1.91 8.00 -22.12
CA GLU A 325 2.05 9.36 -21.57
C GLU A 325 0.75 9.86 -20.89
N GLY A 326 -0.36 9.17 -21.10
CA GLY A 326 -1.68 9.55 -20.58
C GLY A 326 -2.38 10.61 -21.44
N TYR A 327 -3.66 10.86 -21.13
CA TYR A 327 -4.55 11.71 -21.93
C TYR A 327 -4.13 13.19 -22.07
N LEU A 328 -3.27 13.69 -21.20
CA LEU A 328 -2.95 15.13 -21.10
C LEU A 328 -1.76 15.58 -21.98
N GLN A 329 -1.00 14.63 -22.54
CA GLN A 329 0.15 14.90 -23.42
C GLN A 329 -0.04 14.17 -24.77
N GLN A 330 -1.04 14.60 -25.54
CA GLN A 330 -1.23 14.07 -26.89
C GLN A 330 -0.15 14.62 -27.84
N THR A 331 0.90 13.84 -28.06
CA THR A 331 1.65 13.89 -29.32
C THR A 331 1.01 12.88 -30.28
N VAL A 332 0.06 13.36 -31.10
CA VAL A 332 -0.53 12.53 -32.16
C VAL A 332 0.58 12.22 -33.16
N ILE A 333 0.97 10.96 -33.28
CA ILE A 333 1.83 10.48 -34.36
C ILE A 333 0.95 10.48 -35.62
N GLY A 334 0.78 11.66 -36.22
CA GLY A 334 -0.01 11.84 -37.42
C GLY A 334 0.60 11.10 -38.62
N PRO A 335 -0.20 10.75 -39.64
CA PRO A 335 0.26 10.07 -40.85
C PRO A 335 1.16 10.93 -41.76
N SER A 336 1.63 12.09 -41.31
CA SER A 336 2.18 13.12 -42.21
C SER A 336 3.69 13.06 -42.48
N ASN A 337 4.50 12.29 -41.73
CA ASN A 337 5.93 12.09 -42.06
C ASN A 337 6.39 10.64 -41.79
N GLU A 338 6.67 9.86 -42.84
CA GLU A 338 7.25 8.49 -42.78
C GLU A 338 8.61 8.42 -42.02
N THR A 339 9.23 9.57 -41.72
CA THR A 339 10.54 9.69 -41.06
C THR A 339 10.47 9.83 -39.53
N ASP A 340 9.39 10.41 -38.97
CA ASP A 340 9.28 10.70 -37.51
C ASP A 340 8.71 9.53 -36.69
N SER A 341 8.28 8.44 -37.34
CA SER A 341 7.58 7.29 -36.72
C SER A 341 8.47 6.06 -36.56
N LYS A 342 9.79 6.19 -36.74
CA LYS A 342 10.75 5.10 -36.56
C LYS A 342 11.36 5.12 -35.15
N LYS A 343 11.18 4.04 -34.41
CA LYS A 343 11.79 3.81 -33.10
C LYS A 343 12.98 2.87 -33.24
N THR A 344 14.15 3.31 -32.79
CA THR A 344 15.34 2.47 -32.69
C THR A 344 15.38 1.80 -31.32
N VAL A 345 15.41 0.47 -31.30
CA VAL A 345 15.33 -0.35 -30.09
C VAL A 345 16.56 -1.23 -29.99
N THR A 346 17.11 -1.34 -28.79
CA THR A 346 18.15 -2.30 -28.45
C THR A 346 17.60 -3.32 -27.45
N VAL A 347 17.67 -4.60 -27.81
CA VAL A 347 17.29 -5.72 -26.95
C VAL A 347 18.54 -6.44 -26.46
N GLU A 348 18.59 -6.79 -25.19
CA GLU A 348 19.66 -7.53 -24.56
C GLU A 348 19.05 -8.57 -23.59
N ILE A 349 19.59 -9.79 -23.59
CA ILE A 349 19.17 -10.84 -22.67
C ILE A 349 20.35 -11.14 -21.76
N LYS A 350 20.18 -10.85 -20.45
CA LYS A 350 21.21 -11.06 -19.42
C LYS A 350 20.89 -12.26 -18.54
N GLY A 351 21.92 -12.94 -18.05
CA GLY A 351 21.81 -13.87 -16.94
C GLY A 351 21.37 -13.19 -15.64
N THR A 352 20.65 -13.91 -14.78
CA THR A 352 20.22 -13.42 -13.45
C THR A 352 21.18 -13.89 -12.36
N ILE A 353 21.02 -13.36 -11.15
CA ILE A 353 21.80 -13.78 -9.97
C ILE A 353 21.72 -15.28 -9.70
N SER A 354 22.81 -15.84 -9.15
CA SER A 354 22.87 -17.24 -8.75
C SER A 354 22.09 -17.50 -7.44
N GLY A 355 21.61 -18.73 -7.24
CA GLY A 355 20.92 -19.10 -5.99
C GLY A 355 21.76 -18.89 -4.72
N SER A 356 23.09 -18.99 -4.83
CA SER A 356 24.00 -18.70 -3.70
C SER A 356 24.03 -17.22 -3.32
N GLN A 357 24.03 -16.32 -4.32
CA GLN A 357 23.95 -14.87 -4.10
C GLN A 357 22.59 -14.48 -3.52
N TYR A 358 21.51 -15.07 -4.04
CA TYR A 358 20.15 -14.89 -3.53
C TYR A 358 20.07 -15.23 -2.03
N LEU A 359 20.60 -16.40 -1.62
CA LEU A 359 20.63 -16.79 -0.22
C LEU A 359 21.53 -15.88 0.62
N SER A 360 22.67 -15.45 0.08
CA SER A 360 23.59 -14.54 0.77
C SER A 360 22.96 -13.18 1.06
N ALA A 361 22.12 -12.65 0.16
CA ALA A 361 21.40 -11.40 0.36
C ALA A 361 20.38 -11.50 1.51
N ILE A 362 19.59 -12.58 1.53
CA ILE A 362 18.61 -12.86 2.59
C ILE A 362 19.30 -13.01 3.95
N LEU A 363 20.30 -13.89 4.03
CA LEU A 363 21.02 -14.15 5.28
C LEU A 363 21.81 -12.91 5.74
N GLY A 364 22.34 -12.13 4.81
CA GLY A 364 23.01 -10.87 5.09
C GLY A 364 22.10 -9.87 5.78
N ALA A 365 20.88 -9.66 5.28
CA ALA A 365 19.91 -8.76 5.90
C ALA A 365 19.45 -9.23 7.29
N ILE A 366 19.13 -10.52 7.45
CA ILE A 366 18.76 -11.09 8.77
C ILE A 366 19.92 -10.97 9.75
N GLY A 367 21.13 -11.35 9.32
CA GLY A 367 22.35 -11.25 10.11
C GLY A 367 22.63 -9.83 10.58
N PHE A 368 22.43 -8.84 9.70
CA PHE A 368 22.58 -7.43 10.04
C PHE A 368 21.63 -7.00 11.17
N TYR A 369 20.35 -7.38 11.13
CA TYR A 369 19.42 -7.05 12.22
C TYR A 369 19.63 -7.86 13.50
N LEU A 370 20.15 -9.09 13.40
CA LEU A 370 20.53 -9.88 14.58
C LEU A 370 21.63 -9.20 15.42
N ILE A 371 22.49 -8.37 14.80
CA ILE A 371 23.48 -7.57 15.54
C ILE A 371 22.81 -6.68 16.58
N PHE A 372 21.65 -6.08 16.28
CA PHE A 372 20.92 -5.24 17.24
C PHE A 372 20.42 -6.05 18.45
N TYR A 373 20.01 -7.31 18.24
CA TYR A 373 19.62 -8.21 19.32
C TYR A 373 20.82 -8.56 20.21
N VAL A 374 21.96 -8.86 19.61
CA VAL A 374 23.21 -9.14 20.33
C VAL A 374 23.65 -7.90 21.14
N ILE A 375 23.63 -6.72 20.55
CA ILE A 375 23.94 -5.45 21.25
C ILE A 375 22.98 -5.23 22.41
N ALA A 376 21.66 -5.36 22.19
CA ALA A 376 20.67 -5.20 23.24
C ALA A 376 20.83 -6.23 24.37
N PHE A 377 21.22 -7.46 24.04
CA PHE A 377 21.51 -8.52 25.00
C PHE A 377 22.77 -8.21 25.83
N ILE A 378 23.87 -7.79 25.18
CA ILE A 378 25.11 -7.37 25.86
C ILE A 378 24.83 -6.21 26.79
N ILE A 379 24.14 -5.17 26.31
CA ILE A 379 23.68 -4.04 27.14
C ILE A 379 22.84 -4.57 28.31
N GLY A 380 21.93 -5.51 28.05
CA GLY A 380 21.14 -6.17 29.09
C GLY A 380 21.97 -6.83 30.19
N ILE A 381 23.00 -7.59 29.81
CA ILE A 381 23.93 -8.24 30.74
C ILE A 381 24.74 -7.21 31.52
N VAL A 382 25.31 -6.19 30.86
CA VAL A 382 26.10 -5.15 31.53
C VAL A 382 25.25 -4.42 32.56
N PHE A 383 24.02 -4.05 32.22
CA PHE A 383 23.10 -3.41 33.18
C PHE A 383 22.67 -4.34 34.32
N ALA A 384 22.59 -5.65 34.10
CA ALA A 384 22.26 -6.64 35.15
C ALA A 384 23.48 -6.99 36.04
N GLY A 385 24.68 -7.07 35.45
CA GLY A 385 25.92 -7.52 36.10
C GLY A 385 26.71 -6.41 36.79
N CYS A 386 26.69 -5.17 36.27
CA CYS A 386 27.39 -4.04 36.89
C CYS A 386 26.62 -3.40 38.06
N GLY A 387 25.51 -4.00 38.53
CA GLY A 387 24.73 -3.45 39.64
C GLY A 387 24.16 -2.05 39.37
N LEU A 388 24.12 -1.58 38.13
CA LEU A 388 23.61 -0.26 37.73
C LEU A 388 22.06 -0.17 37.81
N HIS A 389 21.43 -1.02 38.62
CA HIS A 389 20.06 -0.84 39.09
C HIS A 389 20.03 0.10 40.30
N LYS A 390 20.89 1.12 40.31
CA LYS A 390 21.06 2.15 41.36
C LYS A 390 19.96 3.22 41.32
N GLY A 391 18.74 2.81 40.99
CA GLY A 391 17.65 3.75 40.83
C GLY A 391 17.00 4.07 42.18
N LEU A 392 16.01 3.27 42.54
CA LEU A 392 15.22 3.47 43.77
C LEU A 392 15.82 2.76 45.00
N ASP A 393 16.82 1.91 44.80
CA ASP A 393 17.46 1.11 45.85
C ASP A 393 18.56 1.87 46.62
N GLU A 394 18.97 3.07 46.18
CA GLU A 394 19.95 3.95 46.87
C GLU A 394 19.31 5.01 47.79
N LEU A 395 17.98 5.17 47.76
CA LEU A 395 17.28 6.06 48.71
C LEU A 395 17.27 5.42 50.10
N THR A 396 17.84 6.11 51.08
CA THR A 396 17.86 5.61 52.47
C THR A 396 16.43 5.55 53.03
N GLN A 397 16.17 4.59 53.93
CA GLN A 397 14.84 4.39 54.51
C GLN A 397 14.34 5.64 55.27
N GLU A 398 15.26 6.43 55.82
CA GLU A 398 15.02 7.74 56.46
C GLU A 398 14.55 8.82 55.46
N GLU A 399 15.15 8.92 54.27
CA GLU A 399 14.71 9.87 53.23
C GLU A 399 13.31 9.53 52.69
N ILE A 400 12.96 8.24 52.66
CA ILE A 400 11.65 7.74 52.24
C ILE A 400 10.59 8.08 53.29
N GLU A 401 10.85 7.83 54.57
CA GLU A 401 9.94 8.18 55.66
C GLU A 401 9.72 9.69 55.76
N GLN A 402 10.78 10.49 55.63
CA GLN A 402 10.69 11.94 55.68
C GLN A 402 9.94 12.52 54.46
N SER A 403 10.11 11.94 53.27
CA SER A 403 9.36 12.30 52.07
C SER A 403 7.87 11.95 52.18
N CYS A 404 7.54 10.77 52.72
CA CYS A 404 6.17 10.35 52.97
C CYS A 404 5.49 11.20 54.05
N TYR A 405 6.20 11.51 55.14
CA TYR A 405 5.72 12.38 56.21
C TYR A 405 5.44 13.81 55.73
N LEU A 406 6.33 14.39 54.91
CA LEU A 406 6.10 15.70 54.29
C LEU A 406 4.91 15.71 53.31
N PHE A 407 4.67 14.61 52.61
CA PHE A 407 3.52 14.46 51.73
C PHE A 407 2.21 14.33 52.51
N GLU A 408 2.16 13.51 53.55
CA GLU A 408 0.99 13.37 54.43
C GLU A 408 0.66 14.70 55.13
N ARG A 409 1.67 15.43 55.64
CA ARG A 409 1.52 16.76 56.24
C ARG A 409 1.07 17.83 55.24
N SER A 410 1.51 17.74 53.98
CA SER A 410 1.00 18.59 52.90
C SER A 410 -0.47 18.31 52.57
N MET A 411 -0.91 17.06 52.71
CA MET A 411 -2.30 16.65 52.45
C MET A 411 -3.22 17.04 53.61
N GLU A 412 -2.75 16.91 54.86
CA GLU A 412 -3.44 17.40 56.06
C GLU A 412 -3.60 18.92 56.07
N ASN A 413 -2.56 19.68 55.70
CA ASN A 413 -2.64 21.14 55.63
C ASN A 413 -3.63 21.65 54.56
N VAL A 414 -3.93 20.85 53.54
CA VAL A 414 -4.95 21.18 52.53
C VAL A 414 -6.36 20.85 53.01
N LEU A 415 -6.52 19.87 53.91
CA LEU A 415 -7.81 19.58 54.57
C LEU A 415 -8.09 20.46 55.80
N ALA A 416 -7.08 21.08 56.41
CA ALA A 416 -7.18 21.75 57.71
C ALA A 416 -7.27 23.28 57.67
N THR A 417 -7.66 23.92 56.57
CA THR A 417 -8.00 25.36 56.58
C THR A 417 -9.48 25.59 56.93
N PRO A 418 -9.82 26.15 58.12
CA PRO A 418 -11.15 26.70 58.37
C PRO A 418 -11.24 28.05 57.67
N GLY A 419 -12.20 28.19 56.76
CA GLY A 419 -12.49 29.46 56.09
C GLY A 419 -13.00 30.49 57.09
N ASN A 420 -12.21 31.53 57.33
CA ASN A 420 -12.65 32.70 58.08
C ASN A 420 -12.29 33.95 57.28
N GLU A 421 -13.20 34.35 56.38
CA GLU A 421 -13.43 35.73 55.94
C GLU A 421 -14.66 35.76 55.03
N ARG A 422 -15.85 35.85 55.63
CA ARG A 422 -17.10 36.16 54.92
C ARG A 422 -17.51 37.58 55.29
N ARG A 423 -17.29 38.53 54.38
CA ARG A 423 -18.00 39.82 54.39
C ARG A 423 -19.46 39.56 53.97
N SER A 424 -20.34 40.05 54.83
CA SER A 424 -21.79 40.22 54.73
C SER A 424 -22.36 40.49 53.33
N ILE A 425 -23.45 39.79 52.98
CA ILE A 425 -24.70 40.35 52.44
C ILE A 425 -25.83 39.36 52.78
N SER A 426 -26.92 39.92 53.32
CA SER A 426 -28.11 39.26 53.84
C SER A 426 -29.06 38.76 52.76
N SER A 427 -29.54 37.53 52.89
CA SER A 427 -30.96 37.16 52.68
C SER A 427 -31.21 35.69 53.10
N GLN A 428 -32.04 35.52 54.13
CA GLN A 428 -32.77 34.29 54.48
C GLN A 428 -34.26 34.51 54.13
N PRO A 429 -35.17 33.50 54.23
CA PRO A 429 -35.02 32.07 54.56
C PRO A 429 -35.65 31.18 53.45
N ASN A 430 -35.65 29.85 53.39
CA ASN A 430 -36.07 28.82 54.34
C ASN A 430 -35.83 27.45 53.66
N GLU A 431 -35.34 26.45 54.39
CA GLU A 431 -35.96 25.11 54.56
C GLU A 431 -34.94 24.10 55.12
N SER A 432 -35.34 23.57 56.26
CA SER A 432 -34.69 22.56 57.07
C SER A 432 -35.13 21.17 56.62
N TYR A 433 -34.20 20.21 56.58
CA TYR A 433 -34.52 18.81 56.83
C TYR A 433 -33.40 18.21 57.69
N GLY A 434 -33.77 17.84 58.91
CA GLY A 434 -32.85 17.42 59.95
C GLY A 434 -32.53 15.92 59.95
N SER A 435 -31.60 15.56 60.82
CA SER A 435 -31.81 14.47 61.79
C SER A 435 -30.90 14.71 63.01
N ILE A 436 -31.54 14.77 64.17
CA ILE A 436 -30.96 14.78 65.52
C ILE A 436 -31.00 13.33 66.04
N CYS A 437 -30.04 12.97 66.89
CA CYS A 437 -30.16 12.23 68.16
C CYS A 437 -28.79 11.62 68.50
N ALA A 438 -28.26 11.62 69.72
CA ALA A 438 -28.66 12.19 71.00
C ALA A 438 -27.43 12.13 71.91
N SER A 439 -27.30 13.10 72.80
CA SER A 439 -26.30 13.17 73.88
C SER A 439 -26.72 12.31 75.09
N THR A 440 -25.75 11.79 75.83
CA THR A 440 -25.90 11.46 77.26
C THR A 440 -24.59 11.79 77.98
N GLU A 441 -24.70 12.64 78.99
CA GLU A 441 -23.61 13.12 79.86
C GLU A 441 -23.30 12.12 80.99
N SER A 442 -22.04 12.06 81.45
CA SER A 442 -21.71 12.13 82.89
C SER A 442 -20.20 12.32 83.15
N SER A 443 -19.87 13.47 83.75
CA SER A 443 -18.92 13.76 84.85
C SER A 443 -17.50 13.14 84.92
N GLY A 444 -16.50 14.00 85.15
CA GLY A 444 -15.37 13.70 86.06
C GLY A 444 -13.96 14.14 85.64
N ASP A 445 -13.56 15.34 86.08
CA ASP A 445 -12.24 15.79 86.56
C ASP A 445 -10.96 15.84 85.70
N ASN A 446 -10.29 17.00 85.82
CA ASN A 446 -8.94 17.33 85.37
C ASN A 446 -7.87 16.90 86.41
N ILE A 447 -6.63 16.58 85.98
CA ILE A 447 -5.32 17.09 86.48
C ILE A 447 -4.12 16.31 85.86
N LEU A 448 -3.32 17.04 85.07
CA LEU A 448 -1.84 17.19 85.01
C LEU A 448 -0.83 15.99 84.90
N SER A 449 0.00 16.07 83.82
CA SER A 449 1.47 15.83 83.73
C SER A 449 2.06 14.42 83.42
N PRO A 450 3.34 14.26 82.98
CA PRO A 450 3.70 13.99 81.57
C PRO A 450 4.60 12.73 81.34
N ALA A 451 4.86 12.46 80.05
CA ALA A 451 6.02 11.78 79.47
C ALA A 451 6.18 10.24 79.52
N THR A 452 6.47 9.72 78.31
CA THR A 452 7.30 8.55 77.97
C THR A 452 6.67 7.15 78.01
N SER A 453 6.34 6.61 76.84
CA SER A 453 6.95 5.36 76.36
C SER A 453 6.58 5.07 74.90
N MET A 454 7.61 4.70 74.14
CA MET A 454 7.58 4.03 72.84
C MET A 454 6.45 2.98 72.77
N ASN A 455 5.61 3.06 71.74
CA ASN A 455 4.92 1.88 71.24
C ASN A 455 4.84 1.91 69.72
N GLN A 456 5.33 0.80 69.14
CA GLN A 456 5.29 0.45 67.73
C GLN A 456 3.86 0.57 67.19
N ILE A 457 3.66 1.35 66.14
CA ILE A 457 2.40 1.32 65.38
C ILE A 457 2.60 0.33 64.23
N GLU A 458 2.23 -0.91 64.51
CA GLU A 458 1.83 -1.91 63.52
C GLU A 458 0.56 -1.38 62.82
N CYS A 459 0.69 -0.89 61.58
CA CYS A 459 -0.48 -0.50 60.80
C CYS A 459 -1.19 -1.75 60.25
N SER A 460 -2.24 -2.15 60.96
CA SER A 460 -3.27 -3.09 60.54
C SER A 460 -3.75 -2.88 59.11
N ASN A 461 -3.76 -3.96 58.32
CA ASN A 461 -4.48 -4.06 57.05
C ASN A 461 -5.99 -3.98 57.31
N SER A 462 -6.61 -2.81 57.12
CA SER A 462 -8.07 -2.74 56.94
C SER A 462 -8.42 -2.94 55.46
N SER A 463 -9.00 -4.11 55.19
CA SER A 463 -9.73 -4.41 53.97
C SER A 463 -11.07 -3.68 53.99
N ASP A 464 -11.12 -2.43 53.53
CA ASP A 464 -12.41 -1.77 53.27
C ASP A 464 -12.88 -2.05 51.84
N SER A 465 -13.74 -3.06 51.73
CA SER A 465 -14.75 -3.18 50.70
C SER A 465 -15.87 -2.18 50.99
N LEU A 466 -15.74 -0.96 50.49
CA LEU A 466 -16.85 -0.01 50.40
C LEU A 466 -17.19 0.23 48.92
N ASP A 467 -18.48 0.07 48.63
CA ASP A 467 -19.10 0.15 47.32
C ASP A 467 -18.98 1.58 46.76
N GLU A 468 -18.13 1.78 45.73
CA GLU A 468 -17.80 3.08 45.12
C GLU A 468 -18.92 3.64 44.21
N SER A 469 -20.20 3.32 44.46
CA SER A 469 -21.33 3.78 43.63
C SER A 469 -22.32 4.75 44.30
N SER A 470 -22.11 5.16 45.56
CA SER A 470 -23.08 5.99 46.29
C SER A 470 -22.58 7.37 46.74
N ILE A 471 -21.42 7.84 46.26
CA ILE A 471 -20.97 9.22 46.50
C ILE A 471 -20.64 9.88 45.17
N ASP A 472 -21.43 10.89 44.80
CA ASP A 472 -21.25 11.67 43.58
C ASP A 472 -20.09 12.67 43.73
N PHE A 473 -18.86 12.17 43.60
CA PHE A 473 -17.64 12.98 43.54
C PHE A 473 -17.38 13.58 42.15
N LEU A 474 -18.29 13.46 41.16
CA LEU A 474 -18.02 13.92 39.79
C LEU A 474 -17.94 15.43 39.69
N HIS A 475 -18.77 16.16 40.43
CA HIS A 475 -18.81 17.62 40.36
C HIS A 475 -17.59 18.25 41.06
N ASP A 476 -17.26 17.83 42.27
CA ASP A 476 -16.08 18.31 43.02
C ASP A 476 -14.77 17.96 42.31
N ALA A 477 -14.65 16.75 41.75
CA ALA A 477 -13.49 16.35 40.95
C ALA A 477 -13.40 17.08 39.59
N SER A 478 -14.47 17.74 39.14
CA SER A 478 -14.46 18.60 37.94
C SER A 478 -14.04 20.03 38.29
N ILE A 479 -14.54 20.57 39.41
CA ILE A 479 -14.20 21.89 39.94
C ILE A 479 -12.73 21.93 40.36
N GLU A 480 -12.23 20.89 41.04
CA GLU A 480 -10.83 20.79 41.46
C GLU A 480 -9.88 20.66 40.26
N LYS A 481 -10.30 19.96 39.19
CA LYS A 481 -9.54 19.93 37.91
C LYS A 481 -9.47 21.30 37.26
N GLU A 482 -10.53 22.10 37.34
CA GLU A 482 -10.53 23.46 36.80
C GLU A 482 -9.65 24.42 37.61
N ILE A 483 -9.64 24.31 38.94
CA ILE A 483 -8.81 25.12 39.86
C ILE A 483 -7.31 24.81 39.71
N VAL A 484 -6.97 23.57 39.42
CA VAL A 484 -5.55 23.16 39.26
C VAL A 484 -5.01 23.57 37.89
N ARG A 485 -5.85 23.56 36.85
CA ARG A 485 -5.50 23.95 35.47
C ARG A 485 -5.40 25.48 35.28
N THR A 486 -5.76 26.29 36.27
CA THR A 486 -5.60 27.76 36.23
C THR A 486 -4.25 28.25 36.78
N LYS A 487 -3.43 27.38 37.38
CA LYS A 487 -2.09 27.75 37.87
C LYS A 487 -1.18 28.15 36.70
N THR A 488 -0.48 29.28 36.84
CA THR A 488 0.50 29.77 35.84
C THR A 488 1.75 28.89 35.75
N ALA A 489 2.11 28.20 36.84
CA ALA A 489 3.12 27.14 36.87
C ALA A 489 2.46 25.82 37.29
N LEU A 490 2.49 24.83 36.40
CA LEU A 490 1.96 23.48 36.63
C LEU A 490 3.12 22.50 36.80
N PHE A 491 2.97 21.59 37.77
CA PHE A 491 3.90 20.49 37.99
C PHE A 491 3.23 19.13 37.73
N VAL A 492 4.01 18.09 37.47
CA VAL A 492 3.46 16.75 37.16
C VAL A 492 2.62 16.21 38.32
N SER A 493 2.94 16.58 39.57
CA SER A 493 2.13 16.23 40.76
C SER A 493 0.68 16.76 40.68
N ASP A 494 0.47 17.91 40.06
CA ASP A 494 -0.86 18.52 39.90
C ASP A 494 -1.74 17.69 38.94
N LEU A 495 -1.13 17.04 37.95
CA LEU A 495 -1.78 16.30 36.88
C LEU A 495 -1.73 14.77 37.01
N ALA A 496 -1.04 14.19 37.99
CA ALA A 496 -0.88 12.74 38.18
C ALA A 496 -1.74 12.21 39.34
N ARG A 497 -3.06 12.40 39.27
CA ARG A 497 -4.03 12.11 40.33
C ARG A 497 -4.78 10.78 40.15
N LYS A 498 -4.87 10.23 38.94
CA LYS A 498 -5.60 8.97 38.69
C LYS A 498 -4.91 7.77 39.35
N LYS A 499 -5.71 6.90 39.99
CA LYS A 499 -5.23 5.61 40.54
C LYS A 499 -4.55 4.77 39.44
N ARG A 500 -3.30 4.31 39.69
CA ARG A 500 -2.48 3.53 38.75
C ARG A 500 -3.20 2.31 38.15
N LYS A 501 -3.99 1.55 38.94
CA LYS A 501 -4.70 0.35 38.45
C LYS A 501 -5.71 0.71 37.35
N LYS A 502 -6.46 1.80 37.52
CA LYS A 502 -7.44 2.31 36.54
C LYS A 502 -6.73 2.76 35.26
N LEU A 503 -5.60 3.43 35.44
CA LEU A 503 -4.75 3.97 34.41
C LEU A 503 -4.11 2.85 33.56
N ALA A 504 -3.47 1.86 34.18
CA ALA A 504 -2.89 0.69 33.53
C ALA A 504 -3.92 -0.14 32.73
N LYS A 505 -5.15 -0.32 33.27
CA LYS A 505 -6.25 -0.98 32.54
C LYS A 505 -6.62 -0.21 31.27
N SER A 506 -6.66 1.12 31.34
CA SER A 506 -6.94 1.98 30.18
C SER A 506 -5.84 1.91 29.12
N TYR A 507 -4.56 1.85 29.51
CA TYR A 507 -3.45 1.76 28.54
C TYR A 507 -3.31 0.39 27.90
N ARG A 508 -3.69 -0.68 28.62
CA ARG A 508 -3.72 -2.01 28.04
C ARG A 508 -4.65 -2.10 26.83
N LEU A 509 -5.72 -1.29 26.80
CA LEU A 509 -6.65 -1.25 25.66
C LEU A 509 -5.99 -0.74 24.37
N TYR A 510 -4.90 0.04 24.42
CA TYR A 510 -4.26 0.55 23.20
C TYR A 510 -3.73 -0.58 22.32
N HIS A 511 -2.88 -1.46 22.84
CA HIS A 511 -2.35 -2.56 22.04
C HIS A 511 -3.42 -3.61 21.69
N TRP A 512 -4.38 -3.91 22.59
CA TRP A 512 -5.47 -4.84 22.23
C TRP A 512 -6.34 -4.31 21.10
N ASN A 513 -6.70 -3.02 21.13
CA ASN A 513 -7.44 -2.41 20.03
C ASN A 513 -6.62 -2.41 18.74
N LEU A 514 -5.30 -2.15 18.82
CA LEU A 514 -4.43 -2.19 17.66
C LEU A 514 -4.32 -3.60 17.06
N ILE A 515 -4.24 -4.66 17.88
CA ILE A 515 -4.28 -6.05 17.40
C ILE A 515 -5.58 -6.30 16.64
N THR A 516 -6.73 -5.88 17.20
CA THR A 516 -8.02 -6.02 16.52
C THR A 516 -8.03 -5.30 15.18
N ILE A 517 -7.58 -4.04 15.13
CA ILE A 517 -7.48 -3.26 13.89
C ILE A 517 -6.56 -3.97 12.89
N ALA A 518 -5.38 -4.42 13.33
CA ALA A 518 -4.42 -5.12 12.49
C ALA A 518 -4.98 -6.39 11.84
N ILE A 519 -5.78 -7.18 12.56
CA ILE A 519 -6.40 -8.40 12.02
C ILE A 519 -7.50 -8.04 11.00
N PHE A 520 -8.44 -7.19 11.39
CA PHE A 520 -9.59 -6.85 10.52
C PHE A 520 -9.21 -6.02 9.30
N TYR A 521 -8.16 -5.20 9.42
CA TYR A 521 -7.60 -4.46 8.30
C TYR A 521 -6.67 -5.33 7.46
N GLY A 522 -5.78 -6.10 8.10
CA GLY A 522 -4.74 -6.85 7.40
C GLY A 522 -5.23 -8.08 6.64
N LEU A 523 -6.25 -8.79 7.12
CA LEU A 523 -6.76 -9.99 6.43
C LEU A 523 -7.29 -9.68 5.01
N PRO A 524 -8.17 -8.68 4.81
CA PRO A 524 -8.58 -8.26 3.47
C PRO A 524 -7.42 -7.80 2.58
N VAL A 525 -6.42 -7.11 3.15
CA VAL A 525 -5.24 -6.63 2.42
C VAL A 525 -4.46 -7.80 1.83
N VAL A 526 -4.15 -8.81 2.64
CA VAL A 526 -3.43 -10.02 2.19
C VAL A 526 -4.22 -10.74 1.10
N GLN A 527 -5.54 -10.89 1.26
CA GLN A 527 -6.39 -11.51 0.24
C GLN A 527 -6.36 -10.74 -1.08
N LEU A 528 -6.40 -9.40 -1.03
CA LEU A 528 -6.42 -8.55 -2.22
C LEU A 528 -5.10 -8.63 -2.99
N VAL A 529 -3.96 -8.53 -2.30
CA VAL A 529 -2.64 -8.52 -2.97
C VAL A 529 -2.31 -9.87 -3.61
N ILE A 530 -2.71 -10.99 -2.98
CA ILE A 530 -2.62 -12.33 -3.59
C ILE A 530 -3.49 -12.41 -4.85
N THR A 531 -4.68 -11.80 -4.82
CA THR A 531 -5.58 -11.79 -5.99
C THR A 531 -4.95 -11.00 -7.14
N TYR A 532 -4.38 -9.82 -6.88
CA TYR A 532 -3.68 -9.04 -7.90
C TYR A 532 -2.47 -9.78 -8.49
N GLN A 533 -1.67 -10.43 -7.65
CA GLN A 533 -0.54 -11.24 -8.10
C GLN A 533 -0.98 -12.40 -9.01
N ARG A 534 -2.12 -13.02 -8.71
CA ARG A 534 -2.72 -14.05 -9.57
C ARG A 534 -3.19 -13.49 -10.90
N VAL A 535 -3.86 -12.33 -10.90
CA VAL A 535 -4.31 -11.65 -12.13
C VAL A 535 -3.11 -11.25 -13.00
N LEU A 536 -2.05 -10.70 -12.41
CA LEU A 536 -0.79 -10.38 -13.09
C LEU A 536 -0.22 -11.62 -13.79
N THR A 537 -0.15 -12.74 -13.07
CA THR A 537 0.43 -13.98 -13.59
C THR A 537 -0.46 -14.63 -14.67
N SER A 538 -1.78 -14.62 -14.49
CA SER A 538 -2.71 -15.25 -15.45
C SER A 538 -2.93 -14.44 -16.71
N THR A 539 -2.96 -13.10 -16.61
CA THR A 539 -3.13 -12.21 -17.78
C THR A 539 -1.81 -11.92 -18.49
N GLY A 540 -0.69 -12.08 -17.78
CA GLY A 540 0.63 -11.66 -18.28
C GLY A 540 0.79 -10.14 -18.38
N ASN A 541 -0.20 -9.34 -17.96
CA ASN A 541 -0.16 -7.89 -18.04
C ASN A 541 0.70 -7.32 -16.93
N GLN A 542 1.96 -7.00 -17.25
CA GLN A 542 2.92 -6.46 -16.29
C GLN A 542 2.76 -4.94 -16.09
N ASP A 543 1.78 -4.28 -16.73
CA ASP A 543 1.42 -2.88 -16.48
C ASP A 543 0.53 -2.71 -15.24
N LEU A 544 0.03 -3.81 -14.66
CA LEU A 544 -0.83 -3.76 -13.46
C LEU A 544 -0.08 -3.34 -12.18
N CYS A 545 1.19 -3.75 -12.04
CA CYS A 545 2.00 -3.51 -10.85
C CYS A 545 3.28 -2.74 -11.22
N TYR A 546 3.62 -1.74 -10.41
CA TYR A 546 4.69 -0.78 -10.67
C TYR A 546 6.00 -1.20 -9.99
N TYR A 547 6.76 -2.09 -10.62
CA TYR A 547 8.06 -2.54 -10.10
C TYR A 547 9.24 -1.83 -10.76
N ASN A 548 10.35 -1.79 -10.02
CA ASN A 548 11.66 -1.64 -10.61
C ASN A 548 12.08 -2.95 -11.30
N PHE A 549 11.53 -3.21 -12.49
CA PHE A 549 11.76 -4.46 -13.22
C PHE A 549 13.23 -4.72 -13.58
N ALA A 550 14.09 -3.69 -13.56
CA ALA A 550 15.53 -3.85 -13.75
C ALA A 550 16.24 -4.47 -12.53
N CYS A 551 15.60 -4.45 -11.37
CA CYS A 551 16.06 -5.02 -10.10
C CYS A 551 14.91 -5.74 -9.37
N SER A 552 14.04 -6.46 -10.08
CA SER A 552 12.99 -7.26 -9.46
C SER A 552 13.37 -8.73 -9.50
N HIS A 553 13.55 -9.35 -8.33
CA HIS A 553 13.89 -10.76 -8.21
C HIS A 553 12.67 -11.56 -7.76
N PRO A 554 12.10 -12.43 -8.59
CA PRO A 554 10.97 -13.24 -8.18
C PRO A 554 11.39 -14.33 -7.20
N LEU A 555 10.41 -14.82 -6.44
CA LEU A 555 10.49 -16.04 -5.66
C LEU A 555 9.49 -17.04 -6.24
N GLU A 556 10.00 -17.90 -7.12
CA GLU A 556 9.21 -18.87 -7.89
C GLU A 556 7.97 -18.21 -8.51
N ASN A 557 6.85 -18.92 -8.58
CA ASN A 557 5.58 -18.42 -9.11
C ASN A 557 4.71 -17.68 -8.08
N TYR A 558 5.24 -17.41 -6.88
CA TYR A 558 4.47 -16.82 -5.78
C TYR A 558 4.58 -15.29 -5.73
N LEU A 559 5.78 -14.74 -5.93
CA LEU A 559 6.05 -13.31 -5.80
C LEU A 559 6.94 -12.81 -6.94
N SER A 560 6.52 -11.74 -7.63
CA SER A 560 7.29 -11.16 -8.73
C SER A 560 8.47 -10.29 -8.29
N SER A 561 8.38 -9.65 -7.12
CA SER A 561 9.43 -8.78 -6.57
C SER A 561 9.69 -9.11 -5.09
N PHE A 562 10.34 -10.24 -4.84
CA PHE A 562 10.58 -10.73 -3.48
C PHE A 562 11.56 -9.85 -2.70
N ASN A 563 12.56 -9.26 -3.37
CA ASN A 563 13.50 -8.34 -2.73
C ASN A 563 12.79 -7.14 -2.06
N ASN A 564 11.84 -6.51 -2.78
CA ASN A 564 11.05 -5.38 -2.27
C ASN A 564 10.13 -5.77 -1.11
N VAL A 565 9.58 -6.98 -1.13
CA VAL A 565 8.78 -7.51 -0.02
C VAL A 565 9.67 -7.78 1.20
N PHE A 566 10.83 -8.40 0.97
CA PHE A 566 11.71 -8.85 2.04
C PHE A 566 12.52 -7.72 2.70
N SER A 567 12.81 -6.62 1.99
CA SER A 567 13.52 -5.46 2.57
C SER A 567 12.80 -4.86 3.78
N ASN A 568 11.50 -5.10 3.92
CA ASN A 568 10.67 -4.70 5.06
C ASN A 568 10.89 -5.52 6.36
N ILE A 569 11.72 -6.58 6.32
CA ILE A 569 12.02 -7.43 7.48
C ILE A 569 12.61 -6.64 8.67
N GLY A 570 13.28 -5.52 8.40
CA GLY A 570 13.86 -4.65 9.42
C GLY A 570 12.82 -4.09 10.39
N TYR A 571 11.67 -3.65 9.89
CA TYR A 571 10.57 -3.13 10.73
C TYR A 571 10.03 -4.22 11.66
N ILE A 572 9.86 -5.43 11.14
CA ILE A 572 9.39 -6.60 11.91
C ILE A 572 10.39 -6.93 13.03
N MET A 573 11.66 -7.12 12.68
CA MET A 573 12.70 -7.50 13.63
C MET A 573 12.95 -6.41 14.69
N LEU A 574 13.04 -5.14 14.29
CA LEU A 574 13.27 -4.05 15.24
C LEU A 574 12.02 -3.71 16.06
N GLY A 575 10.81 -3.89 15.52
CA GLY A 575 9.55 -3.81 16.26
C GLY A 575 9.46 -4.85 17.36
N LEU A 576 9.78 -6.11 17.06
CA LEU A 576 9.88 -7.18 18.07
C LEU A 576 10.95 -6.87 19.12
N LEU A 577 12.14 -6.42 18.71
CA LEU A 577 13.20 -6.04 19.62
C LEU A 577 12.75 -4.93 20.58
N PHE A 578 12.08 -3.91 20.07
CA PHE A 578 11.53 -2.83 20.89
C PHE A 578 10.50 -3.35 21.90
N ILE A 579 9.61 -4.26 21.50
CA ILE A 579 8.67 -4.93 22.41
C ILE A 579 9.41 -5.69 23.51
N VAL A 580 10.49 -6.42 23.19
CA VAL A 580 11.32 -7.12 24.19
C VAL A 580 11.97 -6.14 25.17
N ILE A 581 12.50 -5.02 24.67
CA ILE A 581 13.11 -3.96 25.52
C ILE A 581 12.05 -3.37 26.46
N VAL A 582 10.86 -3.03 25.94
CA VAL A 582 9.74 -2.50 26.72
C VAL A 582 9.26 -3.53 27.75
N TYR A 583 9.18 -4.81 27.39
CA TYR A 583 8.81 -5.90 28.28
C TYR A 583 9.78 -6.03 29.44
N ARG A 584 11.09 -6.05 29.17
CA ARG A 584 12.11 -6.08 30.20
C ARG A 584 11.97 -4.90 31.16
N ARG A 585 11.77 -3.67 30.64
CA ARG A 585 11.57 -2.48 31.48
C ARG A 585 10.27 -2.54 32.30
N ASP A 586 9.18 -3.04 31.74
CA ASP A 586 7.89 -3.20 32.45
C ASP A 586 8.01 -4.22 33.60
N VAL A 587 8.66 -5.36 33.37
CA VAL A 587 8.94 -6.36 34.42
C VAL A 587 9.79 -5.75 35.53
N LEU A 588 10.84 -5.01 35.18
CA LEU A 588 11.72 -4.34 36.14
C LEU A 588 10.97 -3.30 36.98
N HIS A 589 10.19 -2.45 36.32
CA HIS A 589 9.34 -1.46 36.98
C HIS A 589 8.32 -2.08 37.93
N LYS A 590 7.71 -3.22 37.56
CA LYS A 590 6.80 -3.97 38.42
C LYS A 590 7.49 -4.54 39.66
N LYS A 591 8.75 -4.97 39.57
CA LYS A 591 9.54 -5.43 40.73
C LYS A 591 9.79 -4.28 41.70
N ILE A 592 10.27 -3.14 41.21
CA ILE A 592 10.51 -1.93 42.02
C ILE A 592 9.22 -1.49 42.71
N LEU A 593 8.09 -1.52 42.00
CA LEU A 593 6.80 -1.15 42.58
C LEU A 593 6.39 -2.04 43.76
N ARG A 594 6.59 -3.36 43.64
CA ARG A 594 6.23 -4.29 44.72
C ARG A 594 7.01 -3.99 46.00
N LYS A 595 8.24 -3.47 45.87
CA LYS A 595 9.12 -3.12 46.99
C LYS A 595 8.87 -1.70 47.53
N HIS A 596 8.65 -0.72 46.66
CA HIS A 596 8.58 0.72 47.01
C HIS A 596 7.29 1.42 46.53
N GLY A 597 6.13 0.76 46.66
CA GLY A 597 4.85 1.19 46.07
C GLY A 597 4.37 2.60 46.41
N LYS A 598 4.72 3.13 47.59
CA LYS A 598 4.38 4.52 47.99
C LYS A 598 5.29 5.55 47.33
N LEU A 599 6.56 5.22 47.11
CA LEU A 599 7.58 6.11 46.55
C LEU A 599 7.35 6.41 45.05
N GLU A 600 6.81 5.44 44.30
CA GLU A 600 6.41 5.66 42.90
C GLU A 600 5.33 6.73 42.73
N LYS A 601 4.53 7.04 43.76
CA LYS A 601 3.53 8.12 43.67
C LYS A 601 4.17 9.50 43.73
N LEU A 602 5.36 9.62 44.31
CA LEU A 602 6.01 10.88 44.63
C LEU A 602 7.13 11.25 43.64
N TYR A 603 7.77 10.25 43.03
CA TYR A 603 8.96 10.43 42.20
C TYR A 603 8.72 10.05 40.73
N GLY A 604 9.44 10.74 39.83
CA GLY A 604 9.50 10.49 38.40
C GLY A 604 8.19 10.65 37.64
N ILE A 605 8.27 10.55 36.31
CA ILE A 605 7.08 10.56 35.45
C ILE A 605 6.35 9.21 35.57
N PRO A 606 5.01 9.19 35.74
CA PRO A 606 4.24 7.96 35.70
C PRO A 606 4.53 7.14 34.43
N GLN A 607 4.94 5.88 34.60
CA GLN A 607 5.31 5.02 33.48
C GLN A 607 4.10 4.24 32.95
N HIS A 608 3.95 4.23 31.62
CA HIS A 608 2.80 3.63 30.93
C HIS A 608 3.23 2.76 29.77
N PHE A 609 3.60 1.51 30.07
CA PHE A 609 4.11 0.57 29.07
C PHE A 609 3.09 0.18 28.00
N GLY A 610 1.77 0.29 28.27
CA GLY A 610 0.73 -0.09 27.30
C GLY A 610 0.78 0.65 25.97
N LEU A 611 1.17 1.93 25.96
CA LEU A 611 1.33 2.73 24.74
C LEU A 611 2.63 2.36 24.00
N PHE A 612 3.71 2.09 24.73
CA PHE A 612 4.97 1.62 24.14
C PHE A 612 4.81 0.24 23.47
N TYR A 613 4.04 -0.67 24.08
CA TYR A 613 3.68 -1.93 23.41
C TYR A 613 2.88 -1.68 22.13
N ALA A 614 1.97 -0.71 22.12
CA ALA A 614 1.22 -0.35 20.93
C ALA A 614 2.13 0.25 19.84
N MET A 615 3.11 1.10 20.19
CA MET A 615 4.09 1.63 19.24
C MET A 615 4.94 0.50 18.64
N GLY A 616 5.47 -0.41 19.46
CA GLY A 616 6.25 -1.56 18.98
C GLY A 616 5.45 -2.49 18.06
N LEU A 617 4.18 -2.75 18.42
CA LEU A 617 3.26 -3.53 17.58
C LEU A 617 2.92 -2.79 16.29
N ALA A 618 2.77 -1.46 16.32
CA ALA A 618 2.54 -0.66 15.11
C ALA A 618 3.72 -0.76 14.15
N LEU A 619 4.98 -0.71 14.64
CA LEU A 619 6.16 -0.91 13.81
C LEU A 619 6.29 -2.33 13.25
N PHE A 620 5.90 -3.34 14.03
CA PHE A 620 5.81 -4.71 13.52
C PHE A 620 4.79 -4.84 12.39
N MET A 621 3.59 -4.28 12.59
CA MET A 621 2.52 -4.32 11.59
C MET A 621 2.82 -3.47 10.37
N GLU A 622 3.53 -2.35 10.52
CA GLU A 622 4.07 -1.55 9.43
C GLU A 622 4.90 -2.42 8.49
N GLY A 623 5.82 -3.23 9.02
CA GLY A 623 6.61 -4.16 8.21
C GLY A 623 5.78 -5.15 7.41
N ILE A 624 4.66 -5.64 7.97
CA ILE A 624 3.74 -6.55 7.26
C ILE A 624 2.95 -5.80 6.18
N MET A 625 2.40 -4.62 6.49
CA MET A 625 1.56 -3.87 5.57
C MET A 625 2.36 -3.25 4.42
N SER A 626 3.57 -2.76 4.71
CA SER A 626 4.52 -2.29 3.70
C SER A 626 4.95 -3.42 2.77
N ALA A 627 5.27 -4.60 3.34
CA ALA A 627 5.55 -5.79 2.54
C ALA A 627 4.37 -6.18 1.64
N CYS A 628 3.12 -6.10 2.13
CA CYS A 628 1.93 -6.38 1.33
C CYS A 628 1.77 -5.40 0.16
N TYR A 629 2.04 -4.11 0.36
CA TYR A 629 2.02 -3.13 -0.73
C TYR A 629 3.01 -3.50 -1.85
N HIS A 630 4.22 -3.91 -1.49
CA HIS A 630 5.26 -4.28 -2.45
C HIS A 630 5.03 -5.63 -3.16
N VAL A 631 4.00 -6.40 -2.78
CA VAL A 631 3.54 -7.58 -3.55
C VAL A 631 2.89 -7.18 -4.87
N CYS A 632 2.25 -6.02 -4.97
CA CYS A 632 1.77 -5.42 -6.21
C CYS A 632 1.49 -3.92 -5.98
N PRO A 633 2.51 -3.06 -6.15
CA PRO A 633 2.37 -1.63 -5.93
C PRO A 633 1.51 -1.01 -7.04
N ASN A 634 0.42 -0.38 -6.63
CA ASN A 634 -0.51 0.35 -7.50
C ASN A 634 -1.28 1.40 -6.67
N TYR A 635 -2.10 2.20 -7.34
CA TYR A 635 -2.84 3.29 -6.69
C TYR A 635 -3.89 2.80 -5.66
N THR A 636 -4.43 1.59 -5.81
CA THR A 636 -5.44 1.03 -4.88
C THR A 636 -4.81 0.45 -3.62
N ASN A 637 -3.59 -0.07 -3.73
CA ASN A 637 -2.87 -0.75 -2.64
C ASN A 637 -1.97 0.20 -1.83
N PHE A 638 -1.65 1.39 -2.34
CA PHE A 638 -0.75 2.37 -1.68
C PHE A 638 -1.19 2.75 -0.25
N GLN A 639 -2.50 2.70 0.02
CA GLN A 639 -3.05 3.06 1.32
C GLN A 639 -2.68 2.08 2.44
N PHE A 640 -2.27 0.84 2.12
CA PHE A 640 -1.96 -0.18 3.12
C PHE A 640 -0.74 0.18 3.97
N ASP A 641 0.31 0.63 3.30
CA ASP A 641 1.54 1.09 3.94
C ASP A 641 1.29 2.39 4.74
N THR A 642 0.75 3.40 4.03
CA THR A 642 0.57 4.74 4.60
C THR A 642 -0.35 4.79 5.84
N SER A 643 -1.32 3.87 5.94
CA SER A 643 -2.24 3.83 7.08
C SER A 643 -1.54 3.56 8.42
N PHE A 644 -0.57 2.64 8.45
CA PHE A 644 0.18 2.34 9.68
C PHE A 644 1.24 3.41 9.97
N MET A 645 1.80 4.06 8.95
CA MET A 645 2.62 5.27 9.13
C MET A 645 1.86 6.38 9.87
N TYR A 646 0.58 6.63 9.51
CA TYR A 646 -0.26 7.59 10.24
C TYR A 646 -0.49 7.18 11.70
N ILE A 647 -0.77 5.90 11.94
CA ILE A 647 -0.97 5.36 13.29
C ILE A 647 0.31 5.54 14.11
N ILE A 648 1.48 5.21 13.57
CA ILE A 648 2.78 5.40 14.22
C ILE A 648 2.99 6.87 14.59
N ALA A 649 2.80 7.79 13.63
CA ALA A 649 2.98 9.22 13.89
C ALA A 649 2.04 9.73 14.99
N CYS A 650 0.77 9.32 14.95
CA CYS A 650 -0.22 9.70 15.95
C CYS A 650 0.07 9.11 17.35
N LEU A 651 0.49 7.84 17.43
CA LEU A 651 0.89 7.20 18.68
C LEU A 651 2.13 7.87 19.28
N ASN A 652 3.09 8.26 18.46
CA ASN A 652 4.28 9.00 18.90
C ASN A 652 3.91 10.37 19.45
N MET A 653 3.06 11.14 18.76
CA MET A 653 2.57 12.43 19.27
C MET A 653 1.80 12.27 20.59
N LEU A 654 0.91 11.28 20.68
CA LEU A 654 0.18 10.96 21.92
C LEU A 654 1.15 10.60 23.05
N LYS A 655 2.23 9.87 22.75
CA LYS A 655 3.23 9.46 23.74
C LYS A 655 4.02 10.66 24.28
N ILE A 656 4.44 11.59 23.42
CA ILE A 656 5.14 12.82 23.83
C ILE A 656 4.21 13.67 24.70
N TYR A 657 2.96 13.84 24.29
CA TYR A 657 1.97 14.60 25.05
C TYR A 657 1.74 14.02 26.44
N GLN A 658 1.61 12.70 26.51
CA GLN A 658 1.42 11.98 27.76
C GLN A 658 2.58 12.14 28.75
N SER A 659 3.83 12.28 28.29
CA SER A 659 4.98 12.38 29.21
C SER A 659 4.82 13.51 30.23
N ARG A 660 4.18 14.64 29.87
CA ARG A 660 3.91 15.76 30.79
C ARG A 660 2.45 15.88 31.24
N HIS A 661 1.55 15.14 30.60
CA HIS A 661 0.10 15.21 30.86
C HIS A 661 -0.52 13.83 31.17
N PRO A 662 -0.07 13.12 32.22
CA PRO A 662 -0.42 11.71 32.45
C PRO A 662 -1.93 11.44 32.60
N ASP A 663 -2.71 12.41 33.08
CA ASP A 663 -4.17 12.23 33.27
C ASP A 663 -5.06 12.84 32.17
N ILE A 664 -4.51 13.62 31.22
CA ILE A 664 -5.28 14.33 30.16
C ILE A 664 -5.22 13.53 28.85
N ASN A 665 -5.23 12.21 28.94
CA ASN A 665 -5.20 11.36 27.74
C ASN A 665 -6.60 11.07 27.20
N ALA A 666 -6.71 11.08 25.87
CA ALA A 666 -7.84 10.52 25.16
C ALA A 666 -8.02 9.04 25.52
N LYS A 667 -9.26 8.55 25.53
CA LYS A 667 -9.52 7.11 25.67
C LYS A 667 -9.00 6.41 24.41
N ALA A 668 -8.54 5.16 24.53
CA ALA A 668 -8.03 4.40 23.39
C ALA A 668 -9.03 4.36 22.22
N HIS A 669 -10.31 4.10 22.49
CA HIS A 669 -11.35 4.07 21.46
C HIS A 669 -11.54 5.41 20.75
N THR A 670 -11.50 6.54 21.47
CA THR A 670 -11.63 7.86 20.85
C THR A 670 -10.42 8.23 20.00
N ALA A 671 -9.22 7.82 20.42
CA ALA A 671 -7.98 8.06 19.66
C ALA A 671 -7.94 7.24 18.36
N TYR A 672 -8.28 5.95 18.41
CA TYR A 672 -8.34 5.14 17.18
C TYR A 672 -9.51 5.53 16.28
N PHE A 673 -10.63 5.98 16.83
CA PHE A 673 -11.72 6.54 16.02
C PHE A 673 -11.29 7.80 15.28
N SER A 674 -10.55 8.71 15.93
CA SER A 674 -10.01 9.89 15.22
C SER A 674 -9.01 9.51 14.13
N MET A 675 -8.15 8.50 14.38
CA MET A 675 -7.24 7.98 13.36
C MET A 675 -8.01 7.36 12.18
N ALA A 676 -9.11 6.65 12.44
CA ALA A 676 -9.96 6.08 11.38
C ALA A 676 -10.63 7.16 10.52
N VAL A 677 -11.08 8.28 11.11
CA VAL A 677 -11.60 9.43 10.36
C VAL A 677 -10.52 10.07 9.49
N ILE A 678 -9.29 10.19 9.99
CA ILE A 678 -8.14 10.68 9.22
C ILE A 678 -7.87 9.76 8.01
N ILE A 679 -7.83 8.45 8.23
CA ILE A 679 -7.64 7.46 7.15
C ILE A 679 -8.78 7.58 6.12
N PHE A 680 -10.03 7.71 6.57
CA PHE A 680 -11.18 7.90 5.67
C PHE A 680 -11.05 9.16 4.80
N ILE A 681 -10.59 10.29 5.37
CA ILE A 681 -10.32 11.51 4.60
C ILE A 681 -9.18 11.26 3.59
N ALA A 682 -8.16 10.48 3.94
CA ALA A 682 -7.11 10.08 3.02
C ALA A 682 -7.66 9.29 1.82
N VAL A 683 -8.57 8.34 2.05
CA VAL A 683 -9.24 7.60 0.97
C VAL A 683 -10.03 8.54 0.07
N LEU A 684 -10.81 9.46 0.65
CA LEU A 684 -11.57 10.44 -0.13
C LEU A 684 -10.66 11.35 -0.97
N GLY A 685 -9.51 11.74 -0.45
CA GLY A 685 -8.55 12.56 -1.20
C GLY A 685 -7.87 11.84 -2.34
N VAL A 686 -7.57 10.55 -2.17
CA VAL A 686 -6.99 9.70 -3.23
C VAL A 686 -8.03 9.40 -4.32
N VAL A 687 -9.29 9.13 -3.96
CA VAL A 687 -10.34 8.73 -4.94
C VAL A 687 -11.04 9.94 -5.58
N TYR A 688 -11.30 11.01 -4.82
CA TYR A 688 -12.10 12.16 -5.23
C TYR A 688 -11.34 13.49 -5.11
N GLY A 689 -10.06 13.50 -5.53
CA GLY A 689 -9.14 14.64 -5.50
C GLY A 689 -9.49 15.83 -6.41
N THR A 690 -10.75 16.26 -6.41
CA THR A 690 -11.26 17.41 -7.16
C THR A 690 -10.82 18.74 -6.54
N ASN A 691 -10.87 19.82 -7.32
CA ASN A 691 -10.56 21.17 -6.82
C ASN A 691 -11.43 21.55 -5.60
N ILE A 692 -12.69 21.10 -5.58
CA ILE A 692 -13.63 21.35 -4.47
C ILE A 692 -13.15 20.62 -3.20
N PHE A 693 -12.73 19.36 -3.34
CA PHE A 693 -12.19 18.60 -2.22
C PHE A 693 -10.96 19.30 -1.61
N TRP A 694 -10.02 19.76 -2.44
CA TRP A 694 -8.82 20.45 -1.97
C TRP A 694 -9.11 21.74 -1.21
N ILE A 695 -10.02 22.58 -1.73
CA ILE A 695 -10.44 23.82 -1.06
C ILE A 695 -11.14 23.50 0.27
N LEU A 696 -12.08 22.55 0.27
CA LEU A 696 -12.81 22.15 1.46
C LEU A 696 -11.87 21.57 2.52
N TYR A 697 -10.97 20.68 2.12
CA TYR A 697 -9.96 20.08 2.99
C TYR A 697 -9.07 21.17 3.61
N ALA A 698 -8.58 22.13 2.81
CA ALA A 698 -7.75 23.21 3.33
C ALA A 698 -8.49 24.04 4.39
N LEU A 699 -9.75 24.42 4.13
CA LEU A 699 -10.57 25.17 5.10
C LEU A 699 -10.80 24.38 6.40
N ILE A 700 -11.15 23.09 6.29
CA ILE A 700 -11.36 22.22 7.45
C ILE A 700 -10.05 22.02 8.20
N HIS A 701 -8.93 21.78 7.51
CA HIS A 701 -7.62 21.60 8.12
C HIS A 701 -7.21 22.82 8.93
N MET A 702 -7.31 24.03 8.34
CA MET A 702 -7.03 25.30 9.01
C MET A 702 -7.88 25.51 10.27
N LEU A 703 -9.18 25.17 10.18
CA LEU A 703 -10.11 25.28 11.30
C LEU A 703 -9.78 24.27 12.40
N VAL A 704 -9.54 23.00 12.03
CA VAL A 704 -9.23 21.93 12.98
C VAL A 704 -7.90 22.19 13.68
N THR A 705 -6.85 22.64 12.98
CA THR A 705 -5.58 22.98 13.61
C THR A 705 -5.74 24.17 14.57
N LEU A 706 -6.54 25.18 14.21
CA LEU A 706 -6.83 26.31 15.11
C LEU A 706 -7.60 25.86 16.37
N VAL A 707 -8.61 25.00 16.22
CA VAL A 707 -9.39 24.48 17.36
C VAL A 707 -8.52 23.58 18.24
N LEU A 708 -7.73 22.67 17.65
CA LEU A 708 -6.83 21.79 18.39
C LEU A 708 -5.77 22.60 19.13
N THR A 709 -5.18 23.62 18.50
CA THR A 709 -4.19 24.48 19.18
C THR A 709 -4.82 25.28 20.31
N ALA A 710 -6.05 25.79 20.16
CA ALA A 710 -6.78 26.43 21.25
C ALA A 710 -7.07 25.45 22.40
N GLN A 711 -7.45 24.21 22.08
CA GLN A 711 -7.65 23.17 23.08
C GLN A 711 -6.35 22.79 23.80
N VAL A 712 -5.24 22.63 23.09
CA VAL A 712 -3.93 22.31 23.69
C VAL A 712 -3.43 23.47 24.56
N TYR A 713 -3.57 24.73 24.11
CA TYR A 713 -3.15 25.91 24.86
C TYR A 713 -3.85 26.04 26.22
N TYR A 714 -5.17 25.78 26.26
CA TYR A 714 -5.98 25.82 27.47
C TYR A 714 -6.17 24.44 28.14
N MET A 715 -5.33 23.44 27.82
CA MET A 715 -5.37 22.09 28.39
C MET A 715 -6.77 21.42 28.38
N GLY A 716 -7.53 21.65 27.31
CA GLY A 716 -8.86 21.06 27.09
C GLY A 716 -9.95 21.63 28.00
N ARG A 717 -9.76 22.83 28.56
CA ARG A 717 -10.75 23.51 29.45
C ARG A 717 -12.02 23.94 28.71
N TRP A 718 -11.98 24.08 27.39
CA TRP A 718 -13.13 24.50 26.60
C TRP A 718 -13.92 23.30 26.09
N ASN A 719 -15.11 23.09 26.66
CA ASN A 719 -16.13 22.29 26.00
C ASN A 719 -16.64 23.05 24.76
N ILE A 720 -16.71 22.36 23.62
CA ILE A 720 -17.21 22.92 22.37
C ILE A 720 -18.74 23.05 22.45
N ASP A 721 -19.20 24.14 23.05
CA ASP A 721 -20.63 24.49 23.11
C ASP A 721 -20.97 25.53 22.02
N CYS A 722 -22.23 25.60 21.55
CA CYS A 722 -22.68 26.60 20.56
C CYS A 722 -22.40 28.07 20.97
N ASN A 723 -22.19 28.34 22.26
CA ASN A 723 -21.87 29.67 22.80
C ASN A 723 -20.38 30.06 22.71
N ILE A 724 -19.51 29.22 22.12
CA ILE A 724 -18.07 29.45 22.08
C ILE A 724 -17.69 30.67 21.25
N PHE A 725 -18.35 30.90 20.11
CA PHE A 725 -18.12 32.09 19.27
C PHE A 725 -18.41 33.38 20.04
N ARG A 726 -19.47 33.39 20.87
CA ARG A 726 -19.84 34.53 21.71
C ARG A 726 -18.90 34.74 22.90
N ARG A 727 -18.18 33.70 23.35
CA ARG A 727 -17.13 33.78 24.39
C ARG A 727 -15.80 34.25 23.79
N ILE A 728 -15.38 33.71 22.64
CA ILE A 728 -14.19 34.13 21.88
C ILE A 728 -14.32 35.60 21.47
N TRP A 729 -15.45 35.99 20.89
CA TRP A 729 -15.71 37.37 20.48
C TRP A 729 -15.64 38.36 21.66
N ARG A 730 -16.18 37.97 22.82
CA ARG A 730 -16.06 38.78 24.06
C ARG A 730 -14.61 38.85 24.55
N LEU A 731 -13.88 37.74 24.58
CA LEU A 731 -12.46 37.70 24.96
C LEU A 731 -11.59 38.54 24.03
N VAL A 732 -11.78 38.45 22.72
CA VAL A 732 -11.04 39.26 21.73
C VAL A 732 -11.36 40.75 21.87
N ILE A 733 -12.60 41.12 22.16
CA ILE A 733 -12.98 42.54 22.36
C ILE A 733 -12.50 43.09 23.71
N THR A 734 -12.52 42.29 24.78
CA THR A 734 -12.10 42.74 26.13
C THR A 734 -10.59 42.66 26.34
N GLU A 735 -9.91 41.67 25.77
CA GLU A 735 -8.46 41.51 25.86
C GLU A 735 -7.71 42.17 24.68
N GLY A 736 -8.28 42.25 23.47
CA GLY A 736 -7.65 42.96 22.34
C GLY A 736 -7.45 44.46 22.57
N ARG A 737 -8.09 45.04 23.60
CA ARG A 737 -7.88 46.42 24.06
C ARG A 737 -6.74 46.60 25.06
N LYS A 738 -6.22 45.53 25.65
CA LYS A 738 -5.04 45.54 26.52
C LYS A 738 -4.01 44.64 25.85
N CYS A 739 -2.93 45.18 25.30
CA CYS A 739 -1.85 44.37 24.74
C CYS A 739 -1.23 43.47 25.83
N THR A 740 -1.86 42.32 26.11
CA THR A 740 -1.49 41.40 27.19
C THR A 740 -0.50 40.38 26.68
N ASN A 741 0.54 40.14 27.47
CA ASN A 741 1.48 39.05 27.23
C ASN A 741 0.73 37.70 27.31
N PRO A 742 1.04 36.72 26.45
CA PRO A 742 0.40 35.41 26.51
C PRO A 742 0.63 34.76 27.87
N VAL A 743 -0.44 34.20 28.46
CA VAL A 743 -0.42 33.52 29.76
C VAL A 743 0.64 32.42 29.83
N TYR A 744 0.84 31.67 28.74
CA TYR A 744 1.87 30.64 28.61
C TYR A 744 2.75 30.92 27.40
N PRO A 745 3.81 31.74 27.51
CA PRO A 745 4.56 32.24 26.36
C PRO A 745 5.22 31.13 25.55
N SER A 746 5.87 30.14 26.19
CA SER A 746 6.55 29.04 25.49
C SER A 746 5.59 28.16 24.69
N ARG A 747 4.41 27.85 25.24
CA ARG A 747 3.35 27.09 24.55
C ARG A 747 2.75 27.89 23.40
N PHE A 748 2.51 29.19 23.63
CA PHE A 748 1.98 30.08 22.63
C PHE A 748 2.92 30.16 21.41
N THR A 749 4.23 30.31 21.63
CA THR A 749 5.22 30.34 20.55
C THR A 749 5.22 29.05 19.73
N LEU A 750 5.21 27.88 20.38
CA LEU A 750 5.14 26.60 19.66
C LEU A 750 3.87 26.49 18.80
N LEU A 751 2.72 26.76 19.40
CA LEU A 751 1.43 26.61 18.74
C LEU A 751 1.26 27.64 17.61
N LEU A 752 1.86 28.83 17.74
CA LEU A 752 1.92 29.82 16.67
C LEU A 752 2.75 29.30 15.49
N ILE A 753 3.98 28.82 15.74
CA ILE A 753 4.85 28.24 14.71
C ILE A 753 4.16 27.04 14.05
N GLY A 754 3.55 26.16 14.85
CA GLY A 754 2.80 25.01 14.37
C GLY A 754 1.63 25.40 13.47
N ASN A 755 0.82 26.39 13.85
CA ASN A 755 -0.26 26.89 12.98
C ASN A 755 0.29 27.46 11.67
N ILE A 756 1.35 28.28 11.72
CA ILE A 756 1.96 28.84 10.49
C ILE A 756 2.37 27.71 9.54
N ILE A 757 3.08 26.69 10.04
CA ILE A 757 3.54 25.56 9.23
C ILE A 757 2.34 24.79 8.63
N ASN A 758 1.34 24.44 9.45
CA ASN A 758 0.15 23.72 8.96
C ASN A 758 -0.65 24.54 7.94
N TRP A 759 -0.74 25.86 8.12
CA TRP A 759 -1.43 26.76 7.21
C TRP A 759 -0.69 26.89 5.87
N VAL A 760 0.65 26.90 5.91
CA VAL A 760 1.47 26.84 4.69
C VAL A 760 1.24 25.52 3.95
N PHE A 761 1.20 24.38 4.65
CA PHE A 761 0.87 23.09 4.02
C PHE A 761 -0.53 23.10 3.41
N ALA A 762 -1.55 23.59 4.13
CA ALA A 762 -2.92 23.67 3.63
C ALA A 762 -3.03 24.53 2.35
N LEU A 763 -2.36 25.69 2.33
CA LEU A 763 -2.34 26.57 1.16
C LEU A 763 -1.57 25.93 -0.01
N TYR A 764 -0.43 25.29 0.26
CA TYR A 764 0.33 24.55 -0.74
C TYR A 764 -0.52 23.45 -1.38
N GLY A 765 -1.24 22.66 -0.58
CA GLY A 765 -2.16 21.63 -1.06
C GLY A 765 -3.27 22.20 -1.95
N ALA A 766 -3.90 23.31 -1.54
CA ALA A 766 -4.96 23.95 -2.32
C ALA A 766 -4.48 24.49 -3.68
N ILE A 767 -3.24 24.97 -3.77
CA ILE A 767 -2.65 25.54 -4.99
C ILE A 767 -2.08 24.46 -5.91
N LYS A 768 -1.26 23.55 -5.38
CA LYS A 768 -0.49 22.58 -6.18
C LYS A 768 -1.25 21.28 -6.43
N GLN A 769 -2.20 20.93 -5.57
CA GLN A 769 -3.08 19.76 -5.71
C GLN A 769 -2.30 18.49 -6.14
N PRO A 770 -1.32 18.05 -5.34
CA PRO A 770 -0.51 16.87 -5.67
C PRO A 770 -1.42 15.64 -5.87
N SER A 771 -1.10 14.81 -6.86
CA SER A 771 -1.84 13.57 -7.14
C SER A 771 -1.77 12.57 -5.98
N ASP A 772 -0.66 12.57 -5.24
CA ASP A 772 -0.48 11.75 -4.04
C ASP A 772 -0.93 12.51 -2.76
N PHE A 773 -2.24 12.48 -2.51
CA PHE A 773 -2.83 13.06 -1.30
C PHE A 773 -2.32 12.39 -0.02
N ALA A 774 -2.01 11.09 -0.06
CA ALA A 774 -1.63 10.33 1.11
C ALA A 774 -0.21 10.71 1.58
N THR A 775 0.77 10.79 0.68
CA THR A 775 2.11 11.30 1.02
C THR A 775 2.06 12.75 1.50
N TYR A 776 1.20 13.58 0.90
CA TYR A 776 0.97 14.95 1.38
C TYR A 776 0.46 15.00 2.83
N LEU A 777 -0.54 14.19 3.17
CA LEU A 777 -1.08 14.11 4.53
C LEU A 777 -0.03 13.56 5.52
N LEU A 778 0.77 12.58 5.09
CA LEU A 778 1.85 12.02 5.89
C LEU A 778 2.90 13.08 6.24
N ALA A 779 3.27 13.93 5.28
CA ALA A 779 4.21 15.03 5.50
C ALA A 779 3.74 16.00 6.59
N ILE A 780 2.43 16.27 6.67
CA ILE A 780 1.83 17.08 7.75
C ILE A 780 2.00 16.39 9.12
N PHE A 781 1.73 15.08 9.20
CA PHE A 781 1.88 14.34 10.46
C PHE A 781 3.34 14.28 10.93
N ILE A 782 4.27 13.97 10.02
CA ILE A 782 5.70 13.91 10.34
C ILE A 782 6.21 15.30 10.72
N GLY A 783 5.83 16.34 9.97
CA GLY A 783 6.21 17.72 10.28
C GLY A 783 5.76 18.17 11.68
N ASN A 784 4.51 17.87 12.04
CA ASN A 784 3.99 18.14 13.39
C ASN A 784 4.68 17.31 14.48
N LEU A 785 4.95 16.03 14.22
CA LEU A 785 5.67 15.17 15.15
C LEU A 785 7.10 15.68 15.40
N LEU A 786 7.83 16.05 14.35
CA LEU A 786 9.19 16.59 14.46
C LEU A 786 9.20 17.92 15.21
N LEU A 787 8.28 18.84 14.86
CA LEU A 787 8.11 20.11 15.57
C LEU A 787 7.88 19.87 17.06
N TYR A 788 7.02 18.91 17.40
CA TYR A 788 6.71 18.62 18.79
C TYR A 788 7.87 17.96 19.54
N CYS A 789 8.58 17.02 18.92
CA CYS A 789 9.80 16.43 19.46
C CYS A 789 10.88 17.48 19.75
N ILE A 790 11.16 18.36 18.79
CA ILE A 790 12.17 19.41 18.91
C ILE A 790 11.80 20.36 20.05
N PHE A 791 10.53 20.79 20.10
CA PHE A 791 10.03 21.62 21.19
C PHE A 791 10.22 20.95 22.55
N TYR A 792 9.86 19.68 22.67
CA TYR A 792 9.99 18.94 23.91
C TYR A 792 11.44 18.91 24.41
N ILE A 793 12.40 18.65 23.51
CA ILE A 793 13.83 18.65 23.84
C ILE A 793 14.29 20.05 24.25
N ILE A 794 13.90 21.10 23.51
CA ILE A 794 14.25 22.50 23.84
C ILE A 794 13.72 22.87 25.22
N MET A 795 12.46 22.53 25.53
CA MET A 795 11.87 22.85 26.83
C MET A 795 12.57 22.12 27.98
N LYS A 796 12.97 20.84 27.81
CA LYS A 796 13.83 20.16 28.80
C LYS A 796 15.10 20.96 29.07
N LEU A 797 15.78 21.41 28.02
CA LEU A 797 17.02 22.18 28.15
C LEU A 797 16.80 23.55 28.81
N LEU A 798 15.70 24.25 28.48
CA LEU A 798 15.35 25.55 29.08
C LEU A 798 15.03 25.43 30.59
N TYR A 799 14.36 24.35 31.00
CA TYR A 799 14.11 24.05 32.42
C TYR A 799 15.30 23.39 33.13
N LYS A 800 16.48 23.34 32.49
CA LYS A 800 17.74 22.79 33.03
C LYS A 800 17.64 21.29 33.38
N GLU A 801 16.78 20.55 32.70
CA GLU A 801 16.77 19.08 32.75
C GLU A 801 17.93 18.51 31.90
N HIS A 802 18.62 17.49 32.41
CA HIS A 802 19.83 16.96 31.77
C HIS A 802 19.51 15.76 30.87
N LEU A 803 20.02 15.79 29.64
CA LEU A 803 19.97 14.62 28.75
C LEU A 803 21.09 13.63 29.12
N ASN A 804 20.71 12.39 29.45
CA ASN A 804 21.65 11.31 29.69
C ASN A 804 22.53 11.07 28.43
N TRP A 805 23.79 10.69 28.63
CA TRP A 805 24.75 10.43 27.55
C TRP A 805 24.24 9.41 26.54
N LEU A 806 23.59 8.34 27.02
CA LEU A 806 22.96 7.32 26.16
C LEU A 806 21.92 7.94 25.22
N VAL A 807 21.09 8.86 25.71
CA VAL A 807 20.06 9.55 24.91
C VAL A 807 20.71 10.42 23.84
N LYS A 808 21.80 11.12 24.16
CA LYS A 808 22.55 11.93 23.19
C LYS A 808 23.10 11.09 22.04
N ILE A 809 23.68 9.91 22.35
CA ILE A 809 24.15 8.96 21.32
C ILE A 809 22.98 8.52 20.44
N VAL A 810 21.87 8.07 21.05
CA VAL A 810 20.71 7.59 20.29
C VAL A 810 20.10 8.69 19.40
N ILE A 811 20.04 9.94 19.87
CA ILE A 811 19.61 11.09 19.06
C ILE A 811 20.56 11.30 17.86
N CYS A 812 21.88 11.31 18.10
CA CYS A 812 22.87 11.48 17.04
C CYS A 812 22.76 10.37 15.99
N THR A 813 22.68 9.10 16.42
CA THR A 813 22.49 7.96 15.53
C THR A 813 21.18 8.08 14.75
N SER A 814 20.08 8.44 15.40
CA SER A 814 18.78 8.62 14.73
C SER A 814 18.81 9.69 13.65
N VAL A 815 19.49 10.81 13.87
CA VAL A 815 19.62 11.89 12.87
C VAL A 815 20.45 11.42 11.67
N ILE A 816 21.56 10.72 11.91
CA ILE A 816 22.42 10.19 10.83
C ILE A 816 21.63 9.17 9.98
N THR A 817 20.91 8.24 10.62
CA THR A 817 20.17 7.21 9.89
C THR A 817 18.97 7.80 9.14
N TRP A 818 18.28 8.81 9.70
CA TRP A 818 17.21 9.52 8.99
C TRP A 818 17.74 10.30 7.78
N ALA A 819 18.90 10.94 7.89
CA ALA A 819 19.52 11.64 6.77
C ALA A 819 19.87 10.66 5.63
N GLY A 820 20.43 9.49 5.97
CA GLY A 820 20.66 8.42 5.00
C GLY A 820 19.37 7.89 4.38
N SER A 821 18.35 7.62 5.18
CA SER A 821 17.03 7.17 4.72
C SER A 821 16.41 8.17 3.73
N LEU A 822 16.39 9.47 4.06
CA LEU A 822 15.84 10.50 3.18
C LEU A 822 16.61 10.63 1.86
N TYR A 823 17.92 10.46 1.86
CA TYR A 823 18.72 10.47 0.63
C TYR A 823 18.25 9.39 -0.37
N PHE A 824 17.98 8.17 0.11
CA PHE A 824 17.49 7.08 -0.74
C PHE A 824 16.03 7.24 -1.11
N PHE A 825 15.19 7.79 -0.22
CA PHE A 825 13.78 8.08 -0.49
C PHE A 825 13.60 9.00 -1.71
N PHE A 826 14.42 10.04 -1.86
CA PHE A 826 14.31 11.00 -2.97
C PHE A 826 14.88 10.51 -4.31
N GLN A 827 15.35 9.26 -4.43
CA GLN A 827 15.88 8.73 -5.69
C GLN A 827 14.79 8.38 -6.72
N ASN A 828 13.52 8.27 -6.31
CA ASN A 828 12.33 8.06 -7.16
C ASN A 828 12.53 7.00 -8.27
N LEU A 829 12.65 5.72 -7.90
CA LEU A 829 12.81 4.61 -8.84
C LEU A 829 11.51 4.23 -9.56
N THR A 830 10.38 4.29 -8.85
CA THR A 830 9.05 3.90 -9.34
C THR A 830 8.01 4.90 -8.86
N SER A 831 7.02 5.20 -9.70
CA SER A 831 5.89 6.05 -9.32
C SER A 831 4.59 5.54 -9.90
N TRP A 832 3.63 5.20 -9.03
CA TRP A 832 2.27 4.85 -9.43
C TRP A 832 1.45 6.07 -9.87
N SER A 833 1.94 7.30 -9.63
CA SER A 833 1.28 8.51 -10.09
C SER A 833 1.47 8.76 -11.59
N GLU A 834 2.38 8.03 -12.21
CA GLU A 834 2.64 8.06 -13.65
C GLU A 834 1.99 6.85 -14.35
N THR A 835 1.98 6.87 -15.68
CA THR A 835 1.64 5.69 -16.46
C THR A 835 2.65 4.55 -16.21
N PRO A 836 2.29 3.28 -16.46
CA PRO A 836 3.22 2.16 -16.31
C PRO A 836 4.51 2.34 -17.11
N ALA A 837 4.41 2.81 -18.36
CA ALA A 837 5.57 3.11 -19.21
C ALA A 837 6.40 4.30 -18.70
N GLY A 838 5.74 5.35 -18.17
CA GLY A 838 6.40 6.51 -17.56
C GLY A 838 7.23 6.11 -16.35
N SER A 839 6.63 5.38 -15.40
CA SER A 839 7.33 4.88 -14.21
C SER A 839 8.54 4.02 -14.56
N ARG A 840 8.46 3.19 -15.61
CA ARG A 840 9.58 2.33 -16.02
C ARG A 840 10.78 3.11 -16.51
N SER A 841 10.61 4.34 -17.01
CA SER A 841 11.73 5.18 -17.40
C SER A 841 12.69 5.49 -16.24
N GLY A 842 12.21 5.38 -14.99
CA GLY A 842 12.99 5.53 -13.76
C GLY A 842 13.69 4.26 -13.27
N ASN A 843 13.38 3.07 -13.81
CA ASN A 843 13.97 1.79 -13.38
C ASN A 843 15.50 1.80 -13.48
N ARG A 844 16.17 1.28 -12.44
CA ARG A 844 17.64 1.20 -12.35
C ARG A 844 18.08 -0.18 -11.89
N GLU A 845 19.32 -0.51 -12.20
CA GLU A 845 19.97 -1.75 -11.76
C GLU A 845 20.13 -1.78 -10.23
N CYS A 846 20.27 -2.99 -9.67
CA CYS A 846 20.46 -3.19 -8.23
C CYS A 846 21.76 -2.55 -7.73
N ILE A 847 21.78 -2.10 -6.47
CA ILE A 847 22.94 -1.41 -5.87
C ILE A 847 23.66 -2.22 -4.80
N LEU A 848 22.92 -3.05 -4.05
CA LEU A 848 23.45 -3.77 -2.89
C LEU A 848 23.28 -5.27 -3.08
N LEU A 849 24.41 -5.99 -3.10
CA LEU A 849 24.50 -7.44 -3.30
C LEU A 849 23.85 -7.94 -4.61
N ASP A 850 23.74 -7.07 -5.62
CA ASP A 850 23.01 -7.32 -6.88
C ASP A 850 21.57 -7.81 -6.65
N PHE A 851 20.96 -7.44 -5.51
CA PHE A 851 19.66 -7.94 -5.07
C PHE A 851 18.73 -6.82 -4.56
N TYR A 852 19.28 -5.82 -3.87
CA TYR A 852 18.51 -4.71 -3.30
C TYR A 852 18.72 -3.43 -4.10
N ASP A 853 17.64 -2.70 -4.34
CA ASP A 853 17.67 -1.38 -5.00
C ASP A 853 17.75 -0.22 -3.99
N HIS A 854 17.67 1.02 -4.48
CA HIS A 854 17.71 2.21 -3.61
C HIS A 854 16.51 2.26 -2.64
N HIS A 855 15.34 1.79 -3.05
CA HIS A 855 14.12 1.80 -2.25
C HIS A 855 14.19 0.73 -1.14
N ASP A 856 14.79 -0.42 -1.43
CA ASP A 856 15.10 -1.45 -0.43
C ASP A 856 16.05 -0.94 0.66
N VAL A 857 17.10 -0.22 0.26
CA VAL A 857 18.03 0.40 1.22
C VAL A 857 17.33 1.48 2.05
N TRP A 858 16.37 2.21 1.46
CA TRP A 858 15.52 3.12 2.20
C TRP A 858 14.75 2.40 3.30
N HIS A 859 14.08 1.27 3.01
CA HIS A 859 13.38 0.46 4.02
C HIS A 859 14.30 0.02 5.16
N PHE A 860 15.54 -0.38 4.83
CA PHE A 860 16.50 -0.76 5.86
C PHE A 860 16.88 0.40 6.79
N LEU A 861 17.21 1.56 6.22
CA LEU A 861 17.64 2.72 7.01
C LEU A 861 16.48 3.38 7.77
N SER A 862 15.28 3.42 7.21
CA SER A 862 14.08 3.96 7.87
C SER A 862 13.66 3.09 9.06
N ALA A 863 13.76 1.76 8.95
CA ALA A 863 13.47 0.85 10.06
C ALA A 863 14.37 1.11 11.27
N ILE A 864 15.68 1.27 11.02
CA ILE A 864 16.67 1.64 12.05
C ILE A 864 16.33 3.01 12.64
N SER A 865 15.97 3.97 11.79
CA SER A 865 15.66 5.35 12.21
C SER A 865 14.41 5.43 13.09
N LEU A 866 13.35 4.69 12.75
CA LEU A 866 12.14 4.58 13.57
C LEU A 866 12.42 3.87 14.89
N PHE A 867 13.20 2.79 14.88
CA PHE A 867 13.61 2.11 16.11
C PHE A 867 14.33 3.06 17.07
N PHE A 868 15.33 3.82 16.59
CA PHE A 868 16.01 4.80 17.43
C PHE A 868 15.09 5.95 17.84
N SER A 869 14.16 6.39 16.99
CA SER A 869 13.14 7.38 17.35
C SER A 869 12.26 6.90 18.52
N PHE A 870 11.88 5.63 18.53
CA PHE A 870 11.12 5.04 19.63
C PHE A 870 11.98 4.88 20.89
N MET A 871 13.25 4.53 20.73
CA MET A 871 14.21 4.49 21.84
C MET A 871 14.42 5.87 22.46
N ILE A 872 14.43 6.96 21.67
CA ILE A 872 14.44 8.34 22.20
C ILE A 872 13.23 8.52 23.11
N LEU A 873 12.01 8.28 22.60
CA LEU A 873 10.78 8.46 23.40
C LEU A 873 10.73 7.58 24.65
N LEU A 874 11.41 6.44 24.63
CA LEU A 874 11.50 5.52 25.76
C LEU A 874 12.53 5.98 26.81
N LEU A 875 13.63 6.62 26.42
CA LEU A 875 14.76 6.98 27.30
C LEU A 875 14.81 8.47 27.69
N LEU A 876 14.09 9.35 26.97
CA LEU A 876 14.23 10.80 27.06
C LEU A 876 13.96 11.39 28.46
N ASP A 877 13.13 10.73 29.25
CA ASP A 877 12.73 11.17 30.60
C ASP A 877 13.34 10.32 31.73
N ASP A 878 14.33 9.47 31.43
CA ASP A 878 14.96 8.59 32.41
C ASP A 878 15.74 9.37 33.49
N ASP A 879 16.23 10.58 33.16
CA ASP A 879 16.93 11.51 34.07
C ASP A 879 16.04 11.99 35.23
N LEU A 880 14.71 11.98 35.03
CA LEU A 880 13.75 12.45 36.01
C LEU A 880 13.28 11.37 36.99
N SER A 881 13.75 10.14 36.85
CA SER A 881 13.30 9.00 37.66
C SER A 881 13.47 9.20 39.18
N HIS A 882 14.45 10.00 39.61
CA HIS A 882 14.74 10.34 41.02
C HIS A 882 14.24 11.72 41.45
N VAL A 883 13.59 12.46 40.56
CA VAL A 883 13.09 13.81 40.85
C VAL A 883 11.66 13.72 41.38
N ARG A 884 11.37 14.43 42.47
CA ARG A 884 10.00 14.50 42.98
C ARG A 884 9.06 15.20 41.98
N ARG A 885 7.84 14.71 41.84
CA ARG A 885 6.84 15.18 40.86
C ARG A 885 6.42 16.64 41.01
N ASP A 886 6.54 17.19 42.22
CA ASP A 886 6.29 18.59 42.54
C ASP A 886 7.41 19.53 42.06
N LYS A 887 8.54 18.99 41.60
CA LYS A 887 9.64 19.74 40.99
C LYS A 887 9.73 19.57 39.48
N ILE A 888 8.90 18.72 38.89
CA ILE A 888 8.91 18.46 37.45
C ILE A 888 7.89 19.38 36.77
N PRO A 889 8.33 20.41 36.01
CA PRO A 889 7.42 21.35 35.37
C PRO A 889 6.65 20.70 34.20
N VAL A 890 5.44 21.18 33.96
CA VAL A 890 4.61 20.82 32.80
C VAL A 890 4.67 21.97 31.81
N PHE A 891 5.01 21.66 30.56
CA PHE A 891 5.15 22.63 29.48
C PHE A 891 4.44 22.18 28.21
#